data_AF-A0A8S3TN47-F1
#
_entry.id   AF-A0A8S3TN47-F1
#
_cell.length_a   1.000
_cell.length_b   1.000
_cell.length_c   1.000
_cell.angle_alpha   90.00
_cell.angle_beta   90.00
_cell.angle_gamma   90.00
#
_symmetry.space_group_name_H-M   'P 1'
#
loop_
_entity.id
_entity.type
_entity.pdbx_description
1 polymer ?
#
loop_
_entity_poly.entity_id
_entity_poly.type
_entity_poly.pdbx_seq_one_letter_code
_entity_poly.pdbx_strand_id
1 'polypeptide(L)'
;MKCGLGGYLYIQCTSCQELNRVPYGSTHKENPSSKGMPSFCVNTKLGAAMIDALGGPQRVNNVLSTLNLPPISHKNLKVMERRAGEMIEGFANLSMDQRCREAFEAEKSNAAEDENGTENMLETNTDSHTDMTDTNTDSHTDMTDTNSNNRNESVPAVNFSGMTVCADHGWQKRGFDSLTGHTFLMSKREYGNKVIKTIVKHRTCGTCKWWKRNRPGRKPRPHRCVWNHRGSARLMESQAGMQAVKELLEQGTPVKTIEGDGDNTLIARLKSELNLTVTKKFDKNHTIKNIVARLYDLQKNNKNLKISSLVIRHLTKSIKYVFAKNQGQPDDMKNNLEALIPHQFGDHSLCQPRFCGYKRKPSVKYLHRSLPYKAPLSDPVLREKLQNLFEPVILKAASYADLGSSQACEHANRAASLRAPKHLHYGESESLDFRVKASAACINEGRNYLSETFKRHGLSPGSFTVPYNSKKDHEREKRQKKSKLPEQKLRRLKLKEERITSKGACEATEGASYESEISFSEQAEDIERIPDAIPKPLFTAVSSLDNPTFVIIDLETTDLIRRNIIPHIVQIAAKEHRTQTSFNRYIPPQLPMSNEAEKVTGIVWDGRKLFYKGVELDFVNIKVAISDFFMWLNQFSNAVLVAHNGKNFDFRVLSTAVYNCNMYDNFTQIVMGFIDSLALFRSNFPKIEKYNQPFLAQHFCKEEYNAHNAVDDVNMLDKILIAANVSKELMLKLCYNSNSHLLQENFIKAKAKNLPSFHPLIASGVMKMTTAENIAGSGLNCAHLKLIYTRKGEDGLIDVLMSKTAFGKPRVSNDKKLMCSVVQKMGNMFSELSVDGVLRSVEINNIAATGYRIINLQCLQKHVSEITCHAILCDKAREKAISGAVPIILESQVAHFGLAVILAAKCTGCGKKFHFETSPKLLNVGTRHYDINVRAVWGSIVSGNGLAHLNEQLASMDSPTMAQNTFSVIEKEINQWWKVMVEEEMSSAIDLEKKIAIEKNRYQEGVHNFNTVIHIYLTKL
;
A
#
# COMPACT_ATOMS: atom_id res chain seq x y z
N MET A 1 -45.22 16.99 -13.20
CA MET A 1 -44.65 17.44 -11.90
C MET A 1 -43.39 16.64 -11.59
N LYS A 2 -42.28 17.29 -11.21
CA LYS A 2 -41.04 16.62 -10.77
C LYS A 2 -41.10 16.37 -9.27
N CYS A 3 -40.82 15.14 -8.81
CA CYS A 3 -40.98 14.72 -7.41
C CYS A 3 -39.70 14.09 -6.84
N GLY A 4 -38.53 14.62 -7.21
CA GLY A 4 -37.22 13.97 -6.99
C GLY A 4 -36.71 13.36 -8.29
N LEU A 5 -36.21 12.13 -8.24
CA LEU A 5 -35.82 11.35 -9.43
C LEU A 5 -37.01 10.67 -10.12
N GLY A 6 -38.16 10.58 -9.45
CA GLY A 6 -39.44 10.17 -10.05
C GLY A 6 -40.42 11.34 -10.16
N GLY A 7 -41.54 11.14 -10.86
CA GLY A 7 -42.57 12.15 -11.00
C GLY A 7 -43.72 11.73 -11.90
N TYR A 8 -44.49 12.72 -12.34
CA TYR A 8 -45.62 12.53 -13.25
C TYR A 8 -45.43 13.34 -14.53
N LEU A 9 -45.59 12.69 -15.67
CA LEU A 9 -45.95 13.33 -16.93
C LEU A 9 -47.46 13.61 -16.91
N TYR A 10 -47.87 14.63 -17.66
CA TYR A 10 -49.27 14.90 -17.96
C TYR A 10 -49.41 14.87 -19.49
N ILE A 11 -50.28 14.01 -19.99
CA ILE A 11 -50.50 13.80 -21.42
C ILE A 11 -51.96 14.19 -21.69
N GLN A 12 -52.16 15.33 -22.32
CA GLN A 12 -53.49 15.81 -22.66
C GLN A 12 -53.98 15.12 -23.93
N CYS A 13 -55.18 14.56 -23.93
CA CYS A 13 -55.81 14.07 -25.15
C CYS A 13 -56.20 15.27 -26.02
N THR A 14 -55.75 15.32 -27.26
CA THR A 14 -56.06 16.44 -28.18
C THR A 14 -57.53 16.49 -28.60
N SER A 15 -58.25 15.35 -28.59
CA SER A 15 -59.67 15.31 -28.92
C SER A 15 -60.58 15.67 -27.73
N CYS A 16 -60.51 14.94 -26.61
CA CYS A 16 -61.40 15.15 -25.48
C CYS A 16 -60.83 16.05 -24.36
N GLN A 17 -59.63 16.61 -24.54
CA GLN A 17 -58.93 17.48 -23.58
C GLN A 17 -58.54 16.82 -22.23
N GLU A 18 -58.87 15.54 -22.02
CA GLU A 18 -58.61 14.78 -20.79
C GLU A 18 -57.11 14.68 -20.45
N LEU A 19 -56.75 14.97 -19.20
CA LEU A 19 -55.35 15.17 -18.76
C LEU A 19 -54.78 13.94 -18.06
N ASN A 20 -54.33 12.96 -18.84
CA ASN A 20 -53.82 11.69 -18.35
C ASN A 20 -52.52 11.85 -17.55
N ARG A 21 -52.56 11.54 -16.25
CA ARG A 21 -51.38 11.66 -15.34
C ARG A 21 -50.56 10.36 -15.28
N VAL A 22 -49.55 10.25 -16.13
CA VAL A 22 -48.69 9.06 -16.22
C VAL A 22 -47.49 9.17 -15.25
N PRO A 23 -47.34 8.27 -14.26
CA PRO A 23 -46.13 8.22 -13.42
C PRO A 23 -44.93 7.67 -14.19
N TYR A 24 -43.76 8.27 -14.04
CA TYR A 24 -42.49 7.66 -14.44
C TYR A 24 -41.74 7.12 -13.22
N GLY A 25 -41.55 5.80 -13.22
CA GLY A 25 -41.01 5.03 -12.09
C GLY A 25 -42.08 4.52 -11.14
N SER A 26 -41.82 3.35 -10.53
CA SER A 26 -42.74 2.73 -9.57
C SER A 26 -42.83 3.52 -8.27
N THR A 27 -43.97 3.36 -7.58
CA THR A 27 -44.24 3.99 -6.27
C THR A 27 -44.65 2.93 -5.25
N HIS A 28 -44.44 3.23 -3.97
CA HIS A 28 -44.89 2.42 -2.84
C HIS A 28 -45.64 3.28 -1.81
N LYS A 29 -46.33 2.64 -0.87
CA LYS A 29 -46.77 3.25 0.38
C LYS A 29 -46.17 2.47 1.54
N GLU A 30 -45.77 3.20 2.57
CA GLU A 30 -45.27 2.64 3.84
C GLU A 30 -46.36 1.92 4.64
N ASN A 31 -47.63 2.36 4.48
CA ASN A 31 -48.82 1.63 4.90
C ASN A 31 -49.90 1.79 3.80
N PRO A 32 -50.48 0.73 3.23
CA PRO A 32 -51.51 0.82 2.19
C PRO A 32 -52.68 1.75 2.54
N SER A 33 -53.13 1.72 3.81
CA SER A 33 -54.25 2.51 4.33
C SER A 33 -53.93 4.00 4.54
N SER A 34 -52.67 4.44 4.41
CA SER A 34 -52.30 5.83 4.66
C SER A 34 -52.94 6.78 3.64
N LYS A 35 -53.64 7.81 4.14
CA LYS A 35 -54.19 8.93 3.34
C LYS A 35 -53.07 9.91 2.95
N GLY A 36 -52.31 9.55 1.91
CA GLY A 36 -51.22 10.36 1.37
C GLY A 36 -50.76 9.89 -0.01
N MET A 37 -49.99 10.73 -0.72
CA MET A 37 -49.44 10.35 -2.03
C MET A 37 -48.40 9.22 -1.92
N PRO A 38 -48.42 8.23 -2.82
CA PRO A 38 -47.36 7.22 -2.93
C PRO A 38 -45.96 7.84 -3.12
N SER A 39 -44.95 7.16 -2.57
CA SER A 39 -43.55 7.57 -2.66
C SER A 39 -42.83 6.81 -3.78
N PHE A 40 -42.18 7.52 -4.70
CA PHE A 40 -41.38 6.89 -5.75
C PHE A 40 -40.26 6.01 -5.16
N CYS A 41 -40.15 4.79 -5.66
CA CYS A 41 -39.19 3.79 -5.20
C CYS A 41 -37.74 4.26 -5.38
N VAL A 42 -37.44 4.91 -6.52
CA VAL A 42 -36.11 5.47 -6.83
C VAL A 42 -35.65 6.51 -5.79
N ASN A 43 -36.55 7.36 -5.28
CA ASN A 43 -36.23 8.32 -4.23
C ASN A 43 -35.89 7.64 -2.89
N THR A 44 -36.56 6.52 -2.59
CA THR A 44 -36.31 5.77 -1.36
C THR A 44 -34.98 5.01 -1.45
N LYS A 45 -34.67 4.44 -2.62
CA LYS A 45 -33.35 3.89 -2.92
C LYS A 45 -32.23 4.93 -2.89
N LEU A 46 -32.47 6.15 -3.37
CA LEU A 46 -31.52 7.26 -3.23
C LEU A 46 -31.24 7.60 -1.76
N GLY A 47 -32.28 7.62 -0.91
CA GLY A 47 -32.13 7.78 0.54
C GLY A 47 -31.28 6.69 1.19
N ALA A 48 -31.44 5.43 0.76
CA ALA A 48 -30.61 4.32 1.23
C ALA A 48 -29.15 4.46 0.75
N ALA A 49 -28.95 4.83 -0.52
CA ALA A 49 -27.63 5.09 -1.09
C ALA A 49 -26.90 6.25 -0.40
N MET A 50 -27.62 7.29 0.05
CA MET A 50 -27.07 8.34 0.92
C MET A 50 -26.48 7.79 2.22
N ILE A 51 -27.18 6.86 2.86
CA ILE A 51 -26.75 6.24 4.13
C ILE A 51 -25.57 5.29 3.91
N ASP A 52 -25.62 4.47 2.86
CA ASP A 52 -24.63 3.40 2.64
C ASP A 52 -23.33 3.87 1.98
N ALA A 53 -23.38 4.75 0.98
CA ALA A 53 -22.23 5.06 0.11
C ALA A 53 -22.06 6.53 -0.34
N LEU A 54 -23.14 7.23 -0.73
CA LEU A 54 -23.04 8.58 -1.32
C LEU A 54 -22.75 9.68 -0.29
N GLY A 55 -23.20 9.49 0.96
CA GLY A 55 -23.07 10.49 2.02
C GLY A 55 -24.23 11.49 2.08
N GLY A 56 -23.93 12.74 2.43
CA GLY A 56 -24.94 13.77 2.71
C GLY A 56 -25.54 14.44 1.46
N PRO A 57 -26.62 15.25 1.61
CA PRO A 57 -27.32 15.89 0.50
C PRO A 57 -26.44 16.69 -0.48
N GLN A 58 -25.36 17.32 0.01
CA GLN A 58 -24.43 18.05 -0.85
C GLN A 58 -23.73 17.12 -1.85
N ARG A 59 -23.25 15.93 -1.41
CA ARG A 59 -22.58 14.98 -2.31
C ARG A 59 -23.54 14.45 -3.38
N VAL A 60 -24.80 14.20 -3.02
CA VAL A 60 -25.85 13.84 -3.98
C VAL A 60 -26.06 14.94 -5.01
N ASN A 61 -26.22 16.20 -4.59
CA ASN A 61 -26.43 17.30 -5.52
C ASN A 61 -25.20 17.61 -6.39
N ASN A 62 -23.98 17.46 -5.87
CA ASN A 62 -22.77 17.52 -6.69
C ASN A 62 -22.84 16.46 -7.82
N VAL A 63 -23.08 15.19 -7.49
CA VAL A 63 -23.21 14.10 -8.47
C VAL A 63 -24.34 14.38 -9.48
N LEU A 64 -25.52 14.82 -9.02
CA LEU A 64 -26.62 15.18 -9.93
C LEU A 64 -26.23 16.32 -10.87
N SER A 65 -25.59 17.39 -10.38
CA SER A 65 -25.14 18.50 -11.22
C SER A 65 -24.06 18.09 -12.23
N THR A 66 -23.10 17.23 -11.85
CA THR A 66 -22.10 16.66 -12.77
C THR A 66 -22.75 15.82 -13.87
N LEU A 67 -23.83 15.10 -13.55
CA LEU A 67 -24.63 14.34 -14.52
C LEU A 67 -25.64 15.20 -15.30
N ASN A 68 -25.61 16.54 -15.14
CA ASN A 68 -26.59 17.48 -15.70
C ASN A 68 -28.06 17.16 -15.35
N LEU A 69 -28.28 16.56 -14.18
CA LEU A 69 -29.60 16.27 -13.63
C LEU A 69 -30.03 17.39 -12.66
N PRO A 70 -31.32 17.78 -12.63
CA PRO A 70 -31.80 18.81 -11.72
C PRO A 70 -31.51 18.48 -10.25
N PRO A 71 -30.85 19.36 -9.47
CA PRO A 71 -30.54 19.10 -8.07
C PRO A 71 -31.82 19.01 -7.24
N ILE A 72 -31.81 18.15 -6.22
CA ILE A 72 -32.96 17.93 -5.34
C ILE A 72 -32.76 18.79 -4.08
N SER A 73 -33.80 19.52 -3.66
CA SER A 73 -33.69 20.41 -2.50
C SER A 73 -33.23 19.65 -1.24
N HIS A 74 -32.38 20.27 -0.42
CA HIS A 74 -31.85 19.66 0.81
C HIS A 74 -32.96 19.12 1.73
N LYS A 75 -34.09 19.83 1.81
CA LYS A 75 -35.30 19.38 2.52
C LYS A 75 -35.81 18.03 2.01
N ASN A 76 -35.93 17.88 0.69
CA ASN A 76 -36.45 16.67 0.07
C ASN A 76 -35.45 15.50 0.19
N LEU A 77 -34.15 15.75 0.02
CA LEU A 77 -33.11 14.74 0.26
C LEU A 77 -33.09 14.24 1.71
N LYS A 78 -33.28 15.13 2.70
CA LYS A 78 -33.43 14.71 4.11
C LYS A 78 -34.73 13.96 4.42
N VAL A 79 -35.79 14.11 3.61
CA VAL A 79 -37.01 13.28 3.70
C VAL A 79 -36.77 11.89 3.09
N MET A 80 -36.03 11.82 1.99
CA MET A 80 -35.61 10.54 1.38
C MET A 80 -34.69 9.74 2.30
N GLU A 81 -33.68 10.40 2.89
CA GLU A 81 -32.75 9.80 3.84
C GLU A 81 -33.48 9.24 5.07
N ARG A 82 -34.44 9.98 5.67
CA ARG A 82 -35.22 9.47 6.82
C ARG A 82 -35.99 8.20 6.50
N ARG A 83 -36.84 8.23 5.47
CA ARG A 83 -37.68 7.07 5.11
C ARG A 83 -36.85 5.82 4.86
N ALA A 84 -35.71 5.95 4.18
CA ALA A 84 -34.81 4.84 3.95
C ALA A 84 -34.07 4.40 5.22
N GLY A 85 -33.69 5.36 6.07
CA GLY A 85 -33.05 5.12 7.36
C GLY A 85 -33.95 4.40 8.35
N GLU A 86 -35.24 4.74 8.39
CA GLU A 86 -36.26 4.10 9.22
C GLU A 86 -36.48 2.63 8.80
N MET A 87 -36.50 2.34 7.49
CA MET A 87 -36.49 0.96 6.96
C MET A 87 -35.21 0.19 7.33
N ILE A 88 -34.04 0.81 7.14
CA ILE A 88 -32.73 0.20 7.47
C ILE A 88 -32.58 -0.04 8.97
N GLU A 89 -33.06 0.87 9.82
CA GLU A 89 -33.04 0.74 11.27
C GLU A 89 -33.96 -0.38 11.76
N GLY A 90 -35.17 -0.49 11.20
CA GLY A 90 -36.07 -1.62 11.46
C GLY A 90 -35.44 -2.97 11.09
N PHE A 91 -34.88 -3.08 9.88
CA PHE A 91 -34.17 -4.29 9.45
C PHE A 91 -32.94 -4.59 10.32
N ALA A 92 -32.14 -3.59 10.65
CA ALA A 92 -30.95 -3.75 11.47
C ALA A 92 -31.28 -4.23 12.89
N ASN A 93 -32.32 -3.69 13.52
CA ASN A 93 -32.76 -4.12 14.85
C ASN A 93 -33.18 -5.60 14.82
N LEU A 94 -34.03 -5.99 13.86
CA LEU A 94 -34.49 -7.37 13.71
C LEU A 94 -33.33 -8.35 13.42
N SER A 95 -32.34 -7.94 12.64
CA SER A 95 -31.08 -8.68 12.47
C SER A 95 -30.33 -8.83 13.79
N MET A 96 -30.07 -7.73 14.52
CA MET A 96 -29.36 -7.77 15.81
C MET A 96 -30.09 -8.63 16.85
N ASP A 97 -31.42 -8.52 16.96
CA ASP A 97 -32.24 -9.29 17.91
C ASP A 97 -32.30 -10.79 17.55
N GLN A 98 -32.14 -11.15 16.28
CA GLN A 98 -31.97 -12.54 15.85
C GLN A 98 -30.56 -13.05 16.19
N ARG A 99 -29.50 -12.34 15.75
CA ARG A 99 -28.10 -12.71 16.01
C ARG A 99 -27.79 -12.77 17.51
N CYS A 100 -28.47 -11.96 18.33
CA CYS A 100 -28.36 -11.96 19.78
C CYS A 100 -28.88 -13.26 20.41
N ARG A 101 -30.08 -13.71 20.02
CA ARG A 101 -30.66 -14.97 20.52
C ARG A 101 -29.89 -16.19 20.02
N GLU A 102 -29.45 -16.20 18.76
CA GLU A 102 -28.57 -17.24 18.22
C GLU A 102 -27.26 -17.36 19.00
N ALA A 103 -26.64 -16.23 19.40
CA ALA A 103 -25.45 -16.25 20.25
C ALA A 103 -25.74 -16.64 21.71
N PHE A 104 -26.91 -16.27 22.25
CA PHE A 104 -27.31 -16.61 23.61
C PHE A 104 -27.52 -18.12 23.78
N GLU A 105 -28.33 -18.73 22.91
CA GLU A 105 -28.62 -20.17 22.98
C GLU A 105 -27.39 -21.02 22.63
N ALA A 106 -26.49 -20.54 21.76
CA ALA A 106 -25.21 -21.21 21.50
C ALA A 106 -24.27 -21.17 22.72
N GLU A 107 -24.11 -20.04 23.41
CA GLU A 107 -23.28 -19.99 24.62
C GLU A 107 -23.90 -20.77 25.79
N LYS A 108 -25.22 -20.87 25.85
CA LYS A 108 -25.99 -21.68 26.80
C LYS A 108 -25.87 -23.18 26.54
N SER A 109 -25.89 -23.62 25.28
CA SER A 109 -25.72 -25.03 24.90
C SER A 109 -24.30 -25.51 25.20
N ASN A 110 -23.28 -24.75 24.77
CA ASN A 110 -21.88 -25.04 25.10
C ASN A 110 -21.65 -25.17 26.62
N ALA A 111 -22.27 -24.30 27.43
CA ALA A 111 -22.16 -24.37 28.89
C ALA A 111 -22.77 -25.63 29.51
N ALA A 112 -23.74 -26.29 28.85
CA ALA A 112 -24.28 -27.58 29.27
C ALA A 112 -23.41 -28.76 28.80
N GLU A 113 -22.77 -28.64 27.64
CA GLU A 113 -21.83 -29.65 27.12
C GLU A 113 -20.54 -29.74 27.97
N ASP A 114 -19.99 -28.61 28.42
CA ASP A 114 -18.80 -28.55 29.29
C ASP A 114 -19.04 -29.24 30.67
N GLU A 115 -20.26 -29.18 31.22
CA GLU A 115 -20.64 -29.85 32.48
C GLU A 115 -20.86 -31.36 32.28
N ASN A 116 -21.63 -31.79 31.25
CA ASN A 116 -21.79 -33.21 30.91
C ASN A 116 -20.46 -33.90 30.54
N GLY A 117 -19.50 -33.14 30.00
CA GLY A 117 -18.16 -33.60 29.69
C GLY A 117 -17.28 -33.82 30.93
N THR A 118 -17.59 -33.20 32.07
CA THR A 118 -16.77 -33.33 33.29
C THR A 118 -17.22 -34.46 34.23
N GLU A 119 -18.49 -34.87 34.22
CA GLU A 119 -18.91 -36.09 34.96
C GLU A 119 -18.32 -37.37 34.35
N ASN A 120 -18.19 -37.44 33.02
CA ASN A 120 -17.63 -38.61 32.32
C ASN A 120 -16.10 -38.78 32.44
N MET A 121 -15.37 -37.85 33.08
CA MET A 121 -13.91 -37.94 33.22
C MET A 121 -13.42 -38.68 34.49
N LEU A 122 -14.33 -39.27 35.29
CA LEU A 122 -13.95 -40.03 36.49
C LEU A 122 -13.59 -41.51 36.24
N GLU A 123 -13.97 -42.10 35.10
CA GLU A 123 -13.60 -43.47 34.72
C GLU A 123 -13.04 -43.58 33.29
N THR A 124 -11.72 -43.41 33.13
CA THR A 124 -10.82 -44.19 32.24
C THR A 124 -9.39 -43.61 32.20
N ASN A 125 -8.59 -43.89 33.23
CA ASN A 125 -7.14 -43.63 33.20
C ASN A 125 -6.39 -44.82 32.56
N THR A 126 -6.10 -44.75 31.25
CA THR A 126 -5.07 -45.57 30.60
C THR A 126 -4.34 -44.78 29.51
N ASP A 127 -3.01 -44.88 29.46
CA ASP A 127 -2.18 -44.18 28.48
C ASP A 127 -2.36 -44.72 27.05
N SER A 128 -2.34 -43.81 26.07
CA SER A 128 -1.58 -44.06 24.84
C SER A 128 -1.10 -42.78 24.16
N HIS A 129 0.23 -42.70 23.95
CA HIS A 129 0.81 -41.77 22.99
C HIS A 129 0.64 -42.33 21.57
N THR A 130 0.00 -41.60 20.68
CA THR A 130 0.30 -41.69 19.23
C THR A 130 0.35 -40.30 18.59
N ASP A 131 1.38 -40.10 17.78
CA ASP A 131 1.53 -38.99 16.85
C ASP A 131 0.91 -39.42 15.51
N MET A 132 0.07 -38.58 14.89
CA MET A 132 -0.29 -38.79 13.48
C MET A 132 -0.81 -37.55 12.76
N THR A 133 -0.50 -37.51 11.47
CA THR A 133 -0.95 -36.56 10.46
C THR A 133 -2.23 -37.05 9.78
N ASP A 134 -3.14 -36.15 9.39
CA ASP A 134 -3.77 -36.20 8.07
C ASP A 134 -4.33 -34.80 7.67
N THR A 135 -4.63 -34.39 6.44
CA THR A 135 -4.84 -35.02 5.10
C THR A 135 -6.11 -35.84 4.86
N ASN A 136 -7.27 -35.16 4.64
CA ASN A 136 -8.22 -35.39 3.53
C ASN A 136 -9.37 -34.34 3.57
N THR A 137 -9.71 -33.62 2.49
CA THR A 137 -10.54 -33.91 1.28
C THR A 137 -12.06 -33.94 1.49
N ASP A 138 -12.79 -33.42 0.51
CA ASP A 138 -14.25 -33.16 0.57
C ASP A 138 -15.10 -34.41 0.32
N SER A 139 -16.30 -34.47 0.93
CA SER A 139 -17.50 -34.91 0.22
C SER A 139 -18.79 -34.35 0.86
N HIS A 140 -19.75 -33.98 0.02
CA HIS A 140 -21.15 -33.85 0.40
C HIS A 140 -21.83 -35.22 0.15
N THR A 141 -22.66 -35.67 1.08
CA THR A 141 -23.86 -36.47 0.78
C THR A 141 -25.02 -35.93 1.63
N ASP A 142 -26.24 -36.27 1.24
CA ASP A 142 -27.48 -35.66 1.73
C ASP A 142 -28.53 -36.76 2.00
N MET A 143 -29.61 -36.38 2.69
CA MET A 143 -30.91 -37.04 2.81
C MET A 143 -31.14 -38.19 3.82
N THR A 144 -32.17 -37.92 4.64
CA THR A 144 -33.32 -38.77 5.04
C THR A 144 -33.20 -39.84 6.13
N ASP A 145 -33.95 -39.52 7.19
CA ASP A 145 -35.09 -40.28 7.74
C ASP A 145 -34.98 -41.07 9.07
N THR A 146 -35.84 -40.61 9.98
CA THR A 146 -36.59 -41.33 11.02
C THR A 146 -35.91 -42.46 11.78
N ASN A 147 -35.71 -42.22 13.08
CA ASN A 147 -36.31 -43.13 14.05
C ASN A 147 -36.77 -42.39 15.32
N SER A 148 -37.88 -42.82 15.90
CA SER A 148 -38.47 -42.22 17.11
C SER A 148 -38.56 -43.26 18.22
N ASN A 149 -38.02 -42.96 19.40
CA ASN A 149 -38.57 -43.48 20.64
C ASN A 149 -38.11 -42.73 21.90
N ASN A 150 -38.96 -42.82 22.93
CA ASN A 150 -38.87 -42.06 24.18
C ASN A 150 -37.62 -42.38 25.03
N ARG A 151 -37.16 -41.37 25.76
CA ARG A 151 -37.31 -41.32 27.24
C ARG A 151 -37.28 -39.87 27.75
N ASN A 152 -38.25 -39.55 28.61
CA ASN A 152 -38.24 -38.31 29.39
C ASN A 152 -37.49 -38.57 30.71
N GLU A 153 -36.26 -38.11 30.80
CA GLU A 153 -35.58 -37.93 32.08
C GLU A 153 -35.19 -36.45 32.21
N SER A 154 -35.54 -35.84 33.35
CA SER A 154 -35.47 -34.39 33.52
C SER A 154 -34.08 -33.97 34.00
N VAL A 155 -33.21 -33.68 33.03
CA VAL A 155 -31.87 -33.09 33.29
C VAL A 155 -32.01 -31.82 34.13
N PRO A 156 -31.19 -31.62 35.19
CA PRO A 156 -31.23 -30.41 36.00
C PRO A 156 -31.04 -29.14 35.17
N ALA A 157 -31.74 -28.06 35.56
CA ALA A 157 -31.67 -26.79 34.83
C ALA A 157 -30.32 -26.08 35.04
N VAL A 158 -29.44 -26.17 34.03
CA VAL A 158 -28.11 -25.54 34.00
C VAL A 158 -28.20 -24.05 34.36
N ASN A 159 -27.34 -23.61 35.27
CA ASN A 159 -27.41 -22.27 35.90
C ASN A 159 -26.75 -21.18 35.03
N PHE A 160 -27.16 -21.10 33.75
CA PHE A 160 -26.60 -20.22 32.74
C PHE A 160 -26.97 -18.75 32.97
N SER A 161 -26.11 -18.04 33.72
CA SER A 161 -26.32 -16.65 34.12
C SER A 161 -26.04 -15.58 33.04
N GLY A 162 -25.98 -15.94 31.75
CA GLY A 162 -25.86 -15.01 30.62
C GLY A 162 -24.59 -15.10 29.76
N MET A 163 -24.60 -14.41 28.62
CA MET A 163 -23.59 -14.47 27.54
C MET A 163 -22.34 -13.61 27.77
N THR A 164 -21.32 -13.82 26.94
CA THR A 164 -20.10 -13.00 26.83
C THR A 164 -20.13 -12.12 25.57
N VAL A 165 -19.82 -10.83 25.73
CA VAL A 165 -19.89 -9.85 24.62
C VAL A 165 -18.62 -8.99 24.53
N CYS A 166 -18.23 -8.58 23.33
CA CYS A 166 -17.25 -7.48 23.14
C CYS A 166 -17.97 -6.13 23.15
N ALA A 167 -17.35 -5.09 23.73
CA ALA A 167 -17.79 -3.70 23.61
C ALA A 167 -16.62 -2.72 23.35
N ASP A 168 -16.85 -1.71 22.50
CA ASP A 168 -15.91 -0.61 22.16
C ASP A 168 -16.70 0.63 21.68
N HIS A 169 -16.22 1.85 21.97
CA HIS A 169 -16.94 3.10 21.70
C HIS A 169 -16.33 4.00 20.62
N GLY A 170 -17.07 4.20 19.54
CA GLY A 170 -16.70 5.03 18.40
C GLY A 170 -17.06 6.51 18.56
N TRP A 171 -16.06 7.36 18.76
CA TRP A 171 -16.23 8.83 18.71
C TRP A 171 -16.30 9.37 17.27
N GLN A 172 -17.24 10.28 16.97
CA GLN A 172 -17.32 10.91 15.64
C GLN A 172 -16.22 11.97 15.41
N LYS A 173 -15.83 12.75 16.42
CA LYS A 173 -14.59 13.54 16.40
C LYS A 173 -13.49 12.86 17.22
N ARG A 174 -12.21 13.22 17.02
CA ARG A 174 -11.13 12.87 17.96
C ARG A 174 -11.11 13.88 19.12
N GLY A 175 -10.76 13.41 20.32
CA GLY A 175 -10.71 14.24 21.53
C GLY A 175 -12.01 14.26 22.34
N PHE A 176 -11.93 14.75 23.58
CA PHE A 176 -13.00 14.64 24.60
C PHE A 176 -14.16 15.63 24.45
N ASP A 177 -14.29 16.33 23.33
CA ASP A 177 -15.44 17.18 23.00
C ASP A 177 -16.21 16.69 21.76
N SER A 178 -16.31 15.37 21.57
CA SER A 178 -17.26 14.83 20.60
C SER A 178 -18.70 15.17 21.02
N LEU A 179 -19.53 15.62 20.07
CA LEU A 179 -20.97 15.85 20.30
C LEU A 179 -21.78 14.55 20.23
N THR A 180 -21.24 13.52 19.57
CA THR A 180 -21.85 12.20 19.46
C THR A 180 -20.82 11.06 19.61
N GLY A 181 -21.32 9.89 20.00
CA GLY A 181 -20.57 8.65 20.10
C GLY A 181 -21.48 7.44 19.88
N HIS A 182 -20.92 6.26 19.61
CA HIS A 182 -21.71 5.04 19.39
C HIS A 182 -20.98 3.82 19.92
N THR A 183 -21.73 2.82 20.42
CA THR A 183 -21.19 1.56 20.93
C THR A 183 -21.75 0.42 20.10
N PHE A 184 -20.87 -0.50 19.70
CA PHE A 184 -21.26 -1.82 19.22
C PHE A 184 -21.06 -2.82 20.34
N LEU A 185 -22.07 -3.66 20.60
CA LEU A 185 -21.87 -4.92 21.30
C LEU A 185 -21.82 -6.05 20.27
N MET A 186 -20.83 -6.92 20.39
CA MET A 186 -20.57 -8.03 19.47
C MET A 186 -20.64 -9.37 20.20
N SER A 187 -21.19 -10.40 19.57
CA SER A 187 -21.05 -11.79 20.02
C SER A 187 -19.59 -12.26 19.94
N LYS A 188 -19.26 -13.31 20.71
CA LYS A 188 -17.93 -13.97 20.65
C LYS A 188 -17.58 -14.47 19.25
N ARG A 189 -16.32 -14.84 19.09
CA ARG A 189 -15.77 -15.29 17.80
C ARG A 189 -16.30 -16.65 17.34
N GLU A 190 -16.52 -17.60 18.26
CA GLU A 190 -17.22 -18.86 17.96
C GLU A 190 -18.64 -18.58 17.46
N TYR A 191 -19.40 -17.72 18.14
CA TYR A 191 -20.75 -17.28 17.76
C TYR A 191 -20.77 -16.19 16.66
N GLY A 192 -19.85 -16.30 15.70
CA GLY A 192 -19.90 -15.60 14.41
C GLY A 192 -19.39 -14.16 14.36
N ASN A 193 -18.99 -13.52 15.47
CA ASN A 193 -18.63 -12.08 15.55
C ASN A 193 -19.74 -11.17 14.96
N LYS A 194 -20.97 -11.34 15.42
CA LYS A 194 -22.14 -10.59 14.95
C LYS A 194 -22.40 -9.38 15.86
N VAL A 195 -22.91 -8.29 15.29
CA VAL A 195 -23.44 -7.18 16.09
C VAL A 195 -24.76 -7.63 16.72
N ILE A 196 -24.83 -7.59 18.04
CA ILE A 196 -26.02 -7.98 18.83
C ILE A 196 -26.75 -6.77 19.43
N LYS A 197 -26.06 -5.62 19.58
CA LYS A 197 -26.69 -4.38 20.05
C LYS A 197 -25.93 -3.15 19.53
N THR A 198 -26.65 -2.04 19.31
CA THR A 198 -26.08 -0.73 18.98
C THR A 198 -26.78 0.40 19.72
N ILE A 199 -25.99 1.19 20.45
CA ILE A 199 -26.46 2.41 21.14
C ILE A 199 -25.68 3.61 20.62
N VAL A 200 -26.39 4.65 20.18
CA VAL A 200 -25.82 5.94 19.75
C VAL A 200 -26.19 7.01 20.77
N LYS A 201 -25.21 7.83 21.18
CA LYS A 201 -25.40 8.93 22.12
C LYS A 201 -25.16 10.27 21.43
N HIS A 202 -26.04 11.24 21.70
CA HIS A 202 -25.98 12.60 21.20
C HIS A 202 -26.12 13.58 22.37
N ARG A 203 -25.14 14.47 22.55
CA ARG A 203 -25.18 15.59 23.49
C ARG A 203 -26.15 16.71 23.07
N THR A 204 -26.55 16.74 21.81
CA THR A 204 -27.33 17.83 21.20
C THR A 204 -28.18 17.33 20.01
N CYS A 205 -29.30 18.01 19.74
CA CYS A 205 -30.11 17.82 18.53
C CYS A 205 -30.19 19.14 17.74
N GLY A 206 -30.00 19.07 16.42
CA GLY A 206 -29.99 20.23 15.52
C GLY A 206 -31.33 20.94 15.47
N THR A 207 -32.45 20.20 15.51
CA THR A 207 -33.80 20.76 15.59
C THR A 207 -34.01 21.54 16.89
N CYS A 208 -33.63 20.97 18.04
CA CYS A 208 -33.68 21.67 19.33
C CYS A 208 -32.79 22.93 19.36
N LYS A 209 -31.54 22.83 18.86
CA LYS A 209 -30.63 23.99 18.74
C LYS A 209 -31.23 25.09 17.86
N TRP A 210 -31.77 24.73 16.70
CA TRP A 210 -32.39 25.69 15.78
C TRP A 210 -33.60 26.37 16.43
N TRP A 211 -34.47 25.63 17.13
CA TRP A 211 -35.59 26.24 17.85
C TRP A 211 -35.12 27.16 18.98
N LYS A 212 -34.17 26.72 19.82
CA LYS A 212 -33.63 27.56 20.92
C LYS A 212 -32.99 28.85 20.39
N ARG A 213 -32.28 28.80 19.25
CA ARG A 213 -31.59 29.96 18.66
C ARG A 213 -32.53 30.93 17.93
N ASN A 214 -33.41 30.42 17.08
CA ASN A 214 -34.21 31.26 16.17
C ASN A 214 -35.64 31.52 16.70
N ARG A 215 -36.06 30.86 17.80
CA ARG A 215 -37.37 31.00 18.47
C ARG A 215 -37.23 30.86 20.00
N PRO A 216 -36.45 31.72 20.68
CA PRO A 216 -36.29 31.67 22.13
C PRO A 216 -37.64 31.71 22.88
N GLY A 217 -37.69 31.08 24.05
CA GLY A 217 -38.91 30.92 24.86
C GLY A 217 -39.94 29.91 24.32
N ARG A 218 -39.99 29.63 23.01
CA ARG A 218 -40.98 28.70 22.42
C ARG A 218 -40.47 27.25 22.43
N LYS A 219 -41.30 26.33 22.95
CA LYS A 219 -41.02 24.88 22.89
C LYS A 219 -40.85 24.42 21.42
N PRO A 220 -39.88 23.54 21.10
CA PRO A 220 -39.75 22.97 19.76
C PRO A 220 -41.02 22.22 19.33
N ARG A 221 -41.34 22.23 18.02
CA ARG A 221 -42.37 21.33 17.47
C ARG A 221 -42.00 19.85 17.72
N PRO A 222 -42.99 18.95 17.87
CA PRO A 222 -42.74 17.50 17.94
C PRO A 222 -41.88 17.00 16.77
N HIS A 223 -40.88 16.19 17.08
CA HIS A 223 -39.95 15.55 16.15
C HIS A 223 -39.22 14.39 16.85
N ARG A 224 -38.57 13.50 16.08
CA ARG A 224 -37.63 12.52 16.62
C ARG A 224 -36.39 13.25 17.16
N CYS A 225 -36.42 13.59 18.45
CA CYS A 225 -35.30 14.26 19.11
C CYS A 225 -34.19 13.24 19.41
N VAL A 226 -33.04 13.39 18.76
CA VAL A 226 -31.88 12.51 19.01
C VAL A 226 -31.16 12.81 20.33
N TRP A 227 -31.44 13.95 21.00
CA TRP A 227 -30.71 14.37 22.20
C TRP A 227 -31.04 13.46 23.39
N ASN A 228 -30.15 12.49 23.65
CA ASN A 228 -30.31 11.43 24.65
C ASN A 228 -29.15 11.34 25.66
N HIS A 229 -28.18 12.27 25.61
CA HIS A 229 -27.06 12.35 26.56
C HIS A 229 -27.01 13.69 27.30
N ARG A 230 -26.68 13.65 28.60
CA ARG A 230 -26.43 14.85 29.42
C ARG A 230 -25.05 14.73 30.08
N GLY A 231 -24.23 15.77 29.94
CA GLY A 231 -22.86 15.82 30.48
C GLY A 231 -21.76 15.95 29.42
N SER A 232 -20.53 15.63 29.82
CA SER A 232 -19.35 15.63 28.96
C SER A 232 -19.33 14.44 27.99
N ALA A 233 -18.47 14.49 26.96
CA ALA A 233 -18.35 13.38 26.02
C ALA A 233 -17.83 12.09 26.69
N ARG A 234 -16.87 12.22 27.63
CA ARG A 234 -16.29 11.10 28.40
C ARG A 234 -17.33 10.15 29.02
N LEU A 235 -18.51 10.67 29.38
CA LEU A 235 -19.59 9.89 30.00
C LEU A 235 -20.43 9.07 28.99
N MET A 236 -20.38 9.39 27.68
CA MET A 236 -21.21 8.73 26.66
C MET A 236 -20.88 7.22 26.53
N GLU A 237 -19.63 6.84 26.76
CA GLU A 237 -19.15 5.46 26.64
C GLU A 237 -19.79 4.54 27.69
N SER A 238 -19.55 4.81 28.97
CA SER A 238 -20.14 4.00 30.05
C SER A 238 -21.68 4.07 30.06
N GLN A 239 -22.30 5.22 29.75
CA GLN A 239 -23.77 5.34 29.67
C GLN A 239 -24.39 4.67 28.44
N ALA A 240 -23.61 4.43 27.37
CA ALA A 240 -24.08 3.65 26.23
C ALA A 240 -23.92 2.15 26.48
N GLY A 241 -22.81 1.72 27.10
CA GLY A 241 -22.62 0.34 27.54
C GLY A 241 -23.68 -0.10 28.56
N MET A 242 -23.97 0.72 29.59
CA MET A 242 -25.03 0.42 30.55
C MET A 242 -26.41 0.29 29.89
N GLN A 243 -26.74 1.22 28.98
CA GLN A 243 -28.02 1.15 28.25
C GLN A 243 -28.10 -0.14 27.43
N ALA A 244 -27.02 -0.53 26.74
CA ALA A 244 -27.00 -1.75 25.95
C ALA A 244 -27.19 -3.01 26.80
N VAL A 245 -26.50 -3.12 27.95
CA VAL A 245 -26.62 -4.26 28.87
C VAL A 245 -28.02 -4.31 29.50
N LYS A 246 -28.58 -3.16 29.90
CA LYS A 246 -29.94 -3.07 30.43
C LYS A 246 -30.98 -3.53 29.40
N GLU A 247 -30.92 -3.01 28.18
CA GLU A 247 -31.85 -3.39 27.12
C GLU A 247 -31.72 -4.87 26.73
N LEU A 248 -30.53 -5.48 26.82
CA LEU A 248 -30.33 -6.92 26.58
C LEU A 248 -30.92 -7.78 27.72
N LEU A 249 -30.79 -7.36 28.98
CA LEU A 249 -31.46 -7.98 30.12
C LEU A 249 -33.00 -7.91 29.97
N GLU A 250 -33.53 -6.75 29.57
CA GLU A 250 -34.97 -6.54 29.30
C GLU A 250 -35.46 -7.35 28.08
N GLN A 251 -34.57 -7.73 27.15
CA GLN A 251 -34.85 -8.63 26.02
C GLN A 251 -34.73 -10.12 26.36
N GLY A 252 -34.38 -10.48 27.61
CA GLY A 252 -34.21 -11.87 28.05
C GLY A 252 -32.87 -12.51 27.64
N THR A 253 -31.89 -11.72 27.18
CA THR A 253 -30.56 -12.19 26.76
C THR A 253 -29.45 -11.56 27.63
N PRO A 254 -29.41 -11.83 28.96
CA PRO A 254 -28.49 -11.20 29.90
C PRO A 254 -27.01 -11.39 29.54
N VAL A 255 -26.19 -10.40 29.91
CA VAL A 255 -24.74 -10.39 29.70
C VAL A 255 -24.02 -10.67 31.03
N LYS A 256 -23.30 -11.80 31.09
CA LYS A 256 -22.46 -12.22 32.22
C LYS A 256 -21.06 -11.61 32.17
N THR A 257 -20.53 -11.42 30.96
CA THR A 257 -19.13 -11.05 30.73
C THR A 257 -18.99 -9.99 29.62
N ILE A 258 -18.15 -8.98 29.84
CA ILE A 258 -17.77 -7.99 28.83
C ILE A 258 -16.26 -8.06 28.56
N GLU A 259 -15.91 -8.40 27.32
CA GLU A 259 -14.59 -8.21 26.74
C GLU A 259 -14.42 -6.75 26.28
N GLY A 260 -13.33 -6.10 26.67
CA GLY A 260 -13.07 -4.71 26.29
C GLY A 260 -11.71 -4.21 26.73
N ASP A 261 -11.48 -2.91 26.63
CA ASP A 261 -10.24 -2.26 27.04
C ASP A 261 -9.99 -2.30 28.57
N GLY A 262 -9.05 -1.51 29.08
CA GLY A 262 -8.77 -1.42 30.52
C GLY A 262 -9.76 -0.61 31.35
N ASP A 263 -10.78 0.05 30.77
CA ASP A 263 -11.70 0.88 31.54
C ASP A 263 -12.73 0.05 32.32
N ASN A 264 -12.77 0.29 33.63
CA ASN A 264 -13.71 -0.32 34.57
C ASN A 264 -14.91 0.60 34.88
N THR A 265 -14.97 1.82 34.34
CA THR A 265 -16.05 2.80 34.59
C THR A 265 -17.42 2.24 34.20
N LEU A 266 -17.50 1.43 33.13
CA LEU A 266 -18.73 0.72 32.77
C LEU A 266 -19.14 -0.28 33.86
N ILE A 267 -18.22 -1.13 34.32
CA ILE A 267 -18.48 -2.21 35.29
C ILE A 267 -18.85 -1.63 36.67
N ALA A 268 -18.13 -0.61 37.11
CA ALA A 268 -18.41 0.10 38.36
C ALA A 268 -19.85 0.66 38.37
N ARG A 269 -20.29 1.26 37.25
CA ARG A 269 -21.64 1.80 37.10
C ARG A 269 -22.72 0.74 36.92
N LEU A 270 -22.46 -0.36 36.21
CA LEU A 270 -23.37 -1.51 36.15
C LEU A 270 -23.70 -2.01 37.57
N LYS A 271 -22.69 -2.09 38.44
CA LYS A 271 -22.89 -2.43 39.86
C LYS A 271 -23.59 -1.33 40.67
N SER A 272 -23.21 -0.05 40.52
CA SER A 272 -23.75 1.02 41.37
C SER A 272 -25.11 1.61 40.94
N GLU A 273 -25.42 1.60 39.63
CA GLU A 273 -26.63 2.20 39.06
C GLU A 273 -27.71 1.17 38.71
N LEU A 274 -27.33 -0.10 38.46
CA LEU A 274 -28.27 -1.17 38.07
C LEU A 274 -28.19 -2.43 38.96
N ASN A 275 -27.30 -2.48 39.97
CA ASN A 275 -27.02 -3.66 40.79
C ASN A 275 -26.61 -4.92 40.00
N LEU A 276 -26.06 -4.75 38.78
CA LEU A 276 -25.64 -5.84 37.91
C LEU A 276 -24.16 -6.17 38.12
N THR A 277 -23.87 -7.41 38.51
CA THR A 277 -22.50 -7.93 38.60
C THR A 277 -22.11 -8.56 37.27
N VAL A 278 -21.26 -7.86 36.52
CA VAL A 278 -20.77 -8.29 35.20
C VAL A 278 -19.26 -8.43 35.22
N THR A 279 -18.75 -9.55 34.71
CA THR A 279 -17.32 -9.87 34.67
C THR A 279 -16.61 -9.09 33.57
N LYS A 280 -15.45 -8.49 33.84
CA LYS A 280 -14.61 -7.85 32.80
C LYS A 280 -13.50 -8.81 32.38
N LYS A 281 -13.39 -9.09 31.08
CA LYS A 281 -12.19 -9.70 30.48
C LYS A 281 -11.42 -8.62 29.73
N PHE A 282 -10.12 -8.50 30.01
CA PHE A 282 -9.27 -7.48 29.37
C PHE A 282 -8.89 -7.89 27.95
N ASP A 283 -8.95 -6.95 27.01
CA ASP A 283 -8.47 -7.15 25.65
C ASP A 283 -6.95 -7.34 25.65
N LYS A 284 -6.54 -8.43 25.00
CA LYS A 284 -5.14 -8.84 24.88
C LYS A 284 -4.26 -7.79 24.23
N ASN A 285 -4.75 -7.10 23.19
CA ASN A 285 -3.95 -6.12 22.46
C ASN A 285 -3.76 -4.82 23.25
N HIS A 286 -4.82 -4.32 23.90
CA HIS A 286 -4.80 -3.14 24.77
C HIS A 286 -3.96 -3.37 26.02
N THR A 287 -4.07 -4.54 26.66
CA THR A 287 -3.23 -4.90 27.82
C THR A 287 -1.74 -4.84 27.45
N ILE A 288 -1.35 -5.47 26.34
CA ILE A 288 0.04 -5.45 25.86
C ILE A 288 0.48 -4.04 25.44
N LYS A 289 -0.39 -3.29 24.75
CA LYS A 289 -0.13 -1.89 24.35
C LYS A 289 0.14 -0.99 25.56
N ASN A 290 -0.59 -1.17 26.66
CA ASN A 290 -0.43 -0.39 27.88
C ASN A 290 0.88 -0.71 28.62
N ILE A 291 1.28 -2.00 28.67
CA ILE A 291 2.60 -2.39 29.21
C ILE A 291 3.73 -1.83 28.32
N VAL A 292 3.59 -1.91 26.99
CA VAL A 292 4.58 -1.40 26.04
C VAL A 292 4.66 0.13 26.04
N ALA A 293 3.57 0.85 26.30
CA ALA A 293 3.61 2.30 26.50
C ALA A 293 4.55 2.68 27.66
N ARG A 294 4.40 2.04 28.83
CA ARG A 294 5.28 2.26 29.98
C ARG A 294 6.76 1.99 29.68
N LEU A 295 7.07 1.00 28.83
CA LEU A 295 8.44 0.74 28.36
C LEU A 295 9.01 1.88 27.49
N TYR A 296 8.18 2.53 26.68
CA TYR A 296 8.56 3.74 25.94
C TYR A 296 8.62 5.00 26.84
N ASP A 297 7.80 5.08 27.88
CA ASP A 297 7.86 6.18 28.85
C ASP A 297 9.15 6.11 29.69
N LEU A 298 9.61 4.90 30.06
CA LEU A 298 10.96 4.70 30.62
C LEU A 298 12.06 5.19 29.68
N GLN A 299 11.94 4.96 28.36
CA GLN A 299 12.91 5.41 27.36
C GLN A 299 12.98 6.94 27.26
N LYS A 300 11.83 7.63 27.36
CA LYS A 300 11.76 9.10 27.29
C LYS A 300 12.26 9.79 28.56
N ASN A 301 11.85 9.29 29.72
CA ASN A 301 11.95 10.04 30.98
C ASN A 301 13.31 9.88 31.69
N ASN A 302 14.25 9.12 31.12
CA ASN A 302 15.56 8.82 31.73
C ASN A 302 16.71 9.17 30.77
N LYS A 303 17.20 10.42 30.78
CA LYS A 303 18.37 10.84 29.97
C LYS A 303 19.60 9.93 30.14
N ASN A 304 19.76 9.33 31.33
CA ASN A 304 20.90 8.48 31.69
C ASN A 304 20.64 6.96 31.51
N LEU A 305 19.48 6.52 31.00
CA LEU A 305 19.12 5.08 30.90
C LEU A 305 18.58 4.72 29.51
N LYS A 306 19.49 4.46 28.56
CA LYS A 306 19.15 4.15 27.16
C LYS A 306 18.65 2.71 26.96
N ILE A 307 17.40 2.41 27.29
CA ILE A 307 16.73 1.20 26.80
C ILE A 307 16.48 1.33 25.28
N SER A 308 17.09 0.45 24.47
CA SER A 308 16.98 0.55 23.00
C SER A 308 15.63 0.03 22.48
N SER A 309 15.20 0.51 21.31
CA SER A 309 13.94 0.08 20.72
C SER A 309 13.94 -1.43 20.40
N LEU A 310 15.11 -2.02 20.20
CA LEU A 310 15.29 -3.46 20.01
C LEU A 310 14.97 -4.26 21.28
N VAL A 311 15.34 -3.75 22.47
CA VAL A 311 14.98 -4.37 23.76
C VAL A 311 13.48 -4.27 24.02
N ILE A 312 12.86 -3.10 23.80
CA ILE A 312 11.40 -2.93 23.92
C ILE A 312 10.66 -3.86 22.95
N ARG A 313 11.16 -4.01 21.72
CA ARG A 313 10.65 -4.92 20.68
C ARG A 313 10.84 -6.40 21.06
N HIS A 314 11.91 -6.74 21.79
CA HIS A 314 12.09 -8.06 22.38
C HIS A 314 11.08 -8.34 23.50
N LEU A 315 11.02 -7.47 24.52
CA LEU A 315 10.07 -7.58 25.62
C LEU A 315 8.64 -7.70 25.11
N THR A 316 8.24 -6.87 24.14
CA THR A 316 6.93 -6.94 23.45
C THR A 316 6.64 -8.33 22.87
N LYS A 317 7.64 -9.02 22.30
CA LYS A 317 7.51 -10.38 21.76
C LYS A 317 7.41 -11.42 22.87
N SER A 318 8.17 -11.25 23.96
CA SER A 318 8.19 -12.17 25.09
C SER A 318 6.90 -12.10 25.92
N ILE A 319 6.39 -10.89 26.22
CA ILE A 319 5.04 -10.68 26.81
C ILE A 319 3.97 -11.37 25.95
N LYS A 320 4.01 -11.15 24.63
CA LYS A 320 3.09 -11.79 23.67
C LYS A 320 3.15 -13.31 23.69
N TYR A 321 4.31 -13.90 24.02
CA TYR A 321 4.48 -15.34 24.11
C TYR A 321 3.95 -15.90 25.43
N VAL A 322 4.26 -15.26 26.57
CA VAL A 322 3.66 -15.57 27.89
C VAL A 322 2.13 -15.56 27.80
N PHE A 323 1.55 -14.43 27.36
CA PHE A 323 0.11 -14.26 27.20
C PHE A 323 -0.50 -15.22 26.16
N ALA A 324 0.27 -15.81 25.25
CA ALA A 324 -0.24 -16.74 24.23
C ALA A 324 -0.03 -18.22 24.56
N LYS A 325 0.66 -18.56 25.66
CA LYS A 325 0.89 -19.94 26.09
C LYS A 325 0.25 -20.32 27.41
N ASN A 326 -0.07 -19.34 28.25
CA ASN A 326 -0.58 -19.58 29.60
C ASN A 326 -2.03 -19.07 29.73
N GLN A 327 -2.88 -19.36 28.73
CA GLN A 327 -4.32 -19.12 28.83
C GLN A 327 -5.00 -20.29 29.52
N GLY A 328 -6.00 -20.03 30.35
CA GLY A 328 -6.63 -21.01 31.24
C GLY A 328 -5.72 -21.50 32.39
N GLN A 329 -4.56 -20.88 32.60
CA GLN A 329 -3.52 -21.38 33.52
C GLN A 329 -2.91 -20.21 34.34
N PRO A 330 -3.54 -19.80 35.46
CA PRO A 330 -3.18 -18.59 36.20
C PRO A 330 -1.81 -18.67 36.88
N ASP A 331 -1.43 -19.82 37.44
CA ASP A 331 -0.13 -19.99 38.09
C ASP A 331 1.01 -20.04 37.07
N ASP A 332 0.83 -20.76 35.96
CA ASP A 332 1.75 -20.73 34.82
C ASP A 332 1.89 -19.29 34.25
N MET A 333 0.80 -18.51 34.21
CA MET A 333 0.84 -17.09 33.82
C MET A 333 1.68 -16.26 34.80
N LYS A 334 1.50 -16.44 36.12
CA LYS A 334 2.28 -15.77 37.16
C LYS A 334 3.76 -16.16 37.10
N ASN A 335 4.07 -17.44 37.17
CA ASN A 335 5.43 -18.00 37.16
C ASN A 335 6.25 -17.53 35.95
N ASN A 336 5.63 -17.50 34.76
CA ASN A 336 6.32 -17.05 33.54
C ASN A 336 6.37 -15.52 33.38
N LEU A 337 5.58 -14.73 34.12
CA LEU A 337 5.75 -13.28 34.25
C LEU A 337 6.86 -12.93 35.26
N GLU A 338 6.94 -13.66 36.37
CA GLU A 338 8.03 -13.52 37.37
C GLU A 338 9.38 -13.90 36.77
N ALA A 339 9.44 -15.00 36.01
CA ALA A 339 10.64 -15.40 35.27
C ALA A 339 10.99 -14.46 34.10
N LEU A 340 10.06 -13.62 33.61
CA LEU A 340 10.21 -12.87 32.36
C LEU A 340 11.39 -11.90 32.38
N ILE A 341 11.57 -11.14 33.46
CA ILE A 341 12.65 -10.15 33.58
C ILE A 341 13.98 -10.80 33.98
N PRO A 342 14.08 -11.63 35.04
CA PRO A 342 15.31 -12.39 35.36
C PRO A 342 15.89 -13.11 34.13
N HIS A 343 15.04 -13.75 33.32
CA HIS A 343 15.46 -14.38 32.07
C HIS A 343 16.23 -13.45 31.14
N GLN A 344 15.86 -12.16 31.02
CA GLN A 344 16.58 -11.23 30.14
C GLN A 344 17.99 -10.90 30.65
N PHE A 345 18.23 -11.04 31.95
CA PHE A 345 19.53 -10.83 32.60
C PHE A 345 20.31 -12.14 32.80
N GLY A 346 19.92 -13.22 32.11
CA GLY A 346 20.61 -14.52 32.13
C GLY A 346 20.29 -15.36 33.37
N ASP A 347 19.48 -14.85 34.28
CA ASP A 347 19.00 -15.56 35.46
C ASP A 347 17.90 -16.54 35.01
N HIS A 348 18.18 -17.82 35.19
CA HIS A 348 17.31 -18.92 34.76
C HIS A 348 16.82 -19.77 35.93
N SER A 349 16.90 -19.25 37.16
CA SER A 349 16.36 -19.88 38.37
C SER A 349 14.88 -20.25 38.20
N LEU A 350 14.02 -19.23 38.07
CA LEU A 350 12.55 -19.30 37.93
C LEU A 350 12.06 -19.84 36.56
N CYS A 351 12.96 -20.17 35.63
CA CYS A 351 12.59 -20.54 34.27
C CYS A 351 12.07 -21.99 34.14
N GLN A 352 10.83 -22.15 33.68
CA GLN A 352 10.31 -23.44 33.22
C GLN A 352 10.94 -23.89 31.88
N PRO A 353 11.10 -25.19 31.60
CA PRO A 353 11.58 -25.70 30.30
C PRO A 353 10.68 -25.29 29.13
N ARG A 354 9.34 -25.31 29.31
CA ARG A 354 8.35 -24.95 28.27
C ARG A 354 8.64 -23.57 27.64
N PHE A 355 9.10 -22.62 28.47
CA PHE A 355 9.44 -21.27 28.08
C PHE A 355 10.93 -21.13 27.71
N CYS A 356 11.83 -21.62 28.56
CA CYS A 356 13.27 -21.34 28.47
C CYS A 356 14.04 -22.30 27.56
N GLY A 357 14.94 -21.77 26.73
CA GLY A 357 15.79 -22.60 25.87
C GLY A 357 16.96 -23.26 26.61
N TYR A 358 17.54 -22.58 27.60
CA TYR A 358 18.60 -23.10 28.46
C TYR A 358 18.14 -24.36 29.21
N LYS A 359 17.02 -24.29 29.93
CA LYS A 359 16.45 -25.42 30.68
C LYS A 359 16.05 -26.62 29.79
N ARG A 360 15.79 -26.41 28.48
CA ARG A 360 15.50 -27.48 27.51
C ARG A 360 16.74 -28.16 26.93
N LYS A 361 17.87 -27.47 26.85
CA LYS A 361 19.16 -28.01 26.37
C LYS A 361 20.32 -27.45 27.19
N PRO A 362 20.49 -27.87 28.46
CA PRO A 362 21.51 -27.31 29.35
C PRO A 362 22.94 -27.48 28.83
N SER A 363 23.19 -28.55 28.06
CA SER A 363 24.46 -28.87 27.41
C SER A 363 24.82 -27.99 26.21
N VAL A 364 23.95 -27.07 25.79
CA VAL A 364 24.18 -26.18 24.63
C VAL A 364 24.26 -24.73 25.10
N LYS A 365 25.37 -24.04 24.79
CA LYS A 365 25.57 -22.61 25.11
C LYS A 365 24.34 -21.79 24.69
N TYR A 366 23.58 -21.33 25.68
CA TYR A 366 22.34 -20.59 25.42
C TYR A 366 22.66 -19.21 24.82
N LEU A 367 21.79 -18.77 23.92
CA LEU A 367 21.93 -17.52 23.17
C LEU A 367 20.56 -16.85 23.12
N HIS A 368 20.48 -15.61 23.61
CA HIS A 368 19.26 -14.81 23.56
C HIS A 368 19.03 -14.30 22.13
N ARG A 369 18.58 -15.19 21.22
CA ARG A 369 18.46 -14.98 19.76
C ARG A 369 17.61 -13.77 19.31
N SER A 370 17.06 -12.98 20.23
CA SER A 370 16.27 -11.79 19.94
C SER A 370 16.54 -10.61 20.90
N LEU A 371 17.55 -10.69 21.79
CA LEU A 371 18.13 -9.53 22.50
C LEU A 371 19.32 -8.96 21.69
N PRO A 372 19.78 -7.73 21.99
CA PRO A 372 21.06 -7.23 21.51
C PRO A 372 22.20 -8.21 21.79
N TYR A 373 23.16 -8.31 20.87
CA TYR A 373 24.39 -9.12 20.98
C TYR A 373 24.21 -10.64 21.23
N LYS A 374 22.96 -11.12 21.36
CA LYS A 374 22.56 -12.45 21.86
C LYS A 374 22.99 -12.78 23.29
N ALA A 375 23.49 -11.78 24.02
CA ALA A 375 23.83 -11.88 25.42
C ALA A 375 22.58 -11.62 26.30
N PRO A 376 22.63 -11.98 27.59
CA PRO A 376 21.77 -11.33 28.57
C PRO A 376 22.06 -9.82 28.66
N LEU A 377 21.09 -9.06 29.15
CA LEU A 377 21.27 -7.69 29.64
C LEU A 377 22.12 -7.70 30.92
N SER A 378 22.88 -6.63 31.16
CA SER A 378 23.84 -6.54 32.27
C SER A 378 23.72 -5.26 33.14
N ASP A 379 22.89 -4.30 32.75
CA ASP A 379 22.68 -3.04 33.48
C ASP A 379 21.81 -3.26 34.74
N PRO A 380 22.34 -3.06 35.97
CA PRO A 380 21.57 -3.28 37.20
C PRO A 380 20.41 -2.30 37.40
N VAL A 381 20.59 -1.03 36.98
CA VAL A 381 19.58 0.03 37.13
C VAL A 381 18.43 -0.21 36.15
N LEU A 382 18.73 -0.74 34.97
CA LEU A 382 17.71 -1.22 34.03
C LEU A 382 16.99 -2.47 34.56
N ARG A 383 17.69 -3.39 35.25
CA ARG A 383 17.07 -4.57 35.89
C ARG A 383 16.02 -4.13 36.90
N GLU A 384 16.40 -3.27 37.84
CA GLU A 384 15.52 -2.71 38.87
C GLU A 384 14.30 -2.00 38.27
N LYS A 385 14.51 -1.05 37.35
CA LYS A 385 13.41 -0.30 36.71
C LYS A 385 12.47 -1.17 35.88
N LEU A 386 12.96 -2.28 35.31
CA LEU A 386 12.11 -3.27 34.66
C LEU A 386 11.34 -4.14 35.66
N GLN A 387 11.93 -4.52 36.80
CA GLN A 387 11.23 -5.24 37.86
C GLN A 387 10.08 -4.40 38.43
N ASN A 388 10.34 -3.14 38.79
CA ASN A 388 9.35 -2.22 39.36
C ASN A 388 8.21 -1.90 38.36
N LEU A 389 8.48 -1.94 37.05
CA LEU A 389 7.44 -1.79 36.00
C LEU A 389 6.55 -3.04 35.89
N PHE A 390 7.11 -4.23 36.11
CA PHE A 390 6.45 -5.52 35.94
C PHE A 390 5.77 -6.06 37.20
N GLU A 391 6.15 -5.62 38.40
CA GLU A 391 5.47 -6.01 39.66
C GLU A 391 3.93 -5.76 39.60
N PRO A 392 3.43 -4.57 39.20
CA PRO A 392 1.98 -4.35 39.02
C PRO A 392 1.33 -5.16 37.89
N VAL A 393 2.13 -5.85 37.05
CA VAL A 393 1.68 -6.77 36.00
C VAL A 393 1.63 -8.20 36.54
N ILE A 394 2.65 -8.62 37.31
CA ILE A 394 2.72 -9.91 38.01
C ILE A 394 1.57 -10.03 39.02
N LEU A 395 1.31 -8.98 39.82
CA LEU A 395 0.17 -8.91 40.75
C LEU A 395 -1.21 -9.06 40.07
N LYS A 396 -1.27 -8.95 38.73
CA LYS A 396 -2.50 -9.11 37.94
C LYS A 396 -2.49 -10.36 37.03
N ALA A 397 -1.51 -11.25 37.19
CA ALA A 397 -1.31 -12.42 36.34
C ALA A 397 -2.57 -13.29 36.14
N ALA A 398 -3.35 -13.54 37.20
CA ALA A 398 -4.60 -14.30 37.10
C ALA A 398 -5.59 -13.67 36.11
N SER A 399 -5.72 -12.33 36.10
CA SER A 399 -6.57 -11.61 35.13
C SER A 399 -6.03 -11.60 33.69
N TYR A 400 -4.83 -12.13 33.47
CA TYR A 400 -4.24 -12.31 32.14
C TYR A 400 -4.29 -13.77 31.66
N ALA A 401 -4.70 -14.72 32.51
CA ALA A 401 -4.95 -16.10 32.12
C ALA A 401 -6.20 -16.23 31.22
N ASP A 402 -7.12 -15.27 31.27
CA ASP A 402 -8.40 -15.28 30.56
C ASP A 402 -8.64 -13.93 29.84
N LEU A 403 -7.91 -13.72 28.73
CA LEU A 403 -7.92 -12.47 27.97
C LEU A 403 -8.90 -12.50 26.79
N GLY A 404 -9.74 -11.47 26.71
CA GLY A 404 -10.65 -11.23 25.59
C GLY A 404 -9.99 -10.58 24.37
N SER A 405 -10.81 -10.24 23.38
CA SER A 405 -10.41 -9.70 22.08
C SER A 405 -11.40 -8.65 21.54
N SER A 406 -11.15 -7.36 21.76
CA SER A 406 -12.03 -6.27 21.28
C SER A 406 -11.94 -6.00 19.76
N GLN A 407 -11.12 -6.78 19.04
CA GLN A 407 -10.88 -6.67 17.59
C GLN A 407 -12.14 -6.72 16.71
N ALA A 408 -13.19 -7.43 17.16
CA ALA A 408 -14.48 -7.46 16.45
C ALA A 408 -15.17 -6.09 16.48
N CYS A 409 -15.12 -5.41 17.63
CA CYS A 409 -15.67 -4.08 17.80
C CYS A 409 -14.80 -2.99 17.12
N GLU A 410 -13.46 -3.13 17.11
CA GLU A 410 -12.57 -2.28 16.27
C GLU A 410 -12.96 -2.34 14.78
N HIS A 411 -13.29 -3.53 14.27
CA HIS A 411 -13.76 -3.72 12.89
C HIS A 411 -15.12 -3.06 12.65
N ALA A 412 -16.06 -3.15 13.61
CA ALA A 412 -17.36 -2.49 13.52
C ALA A 412 -17.24 -0.96 13.54
N ASN A 413 -16.43 -0.40 14.44
CA ASN A 413 -16.12 1.04 14.50
C ASN A 413 -15.42 1.52 13.22
N ARG A 414 -14.56 0.70 12.60
CA ARG A 414 -14.00 0.98 11.26
C ARG A 414 -15.08 0.98 10.18
N ALA A 415 -16.00 0.02 10.16
CA ALA A 415 -17.08 -0.03 9.17
C ALA A 415 -18.03 1.18 9.28
N ALA A 416 -18.38 1.58 10.50
CA ALA A 416 -19.13 2.80 10.76
C ALA A 416 -18.40 4.06 10.27
N SER A 417 -17.08 4.13 10.44
CA SER A 417 -16.27 5.26 9.96
C SER A 417 -16.18 5.39 8.42
N LEU A 418 -16.59 4.37 7.66
CA LEU A 418 -16.72 4.45 6.20
C LEU A 418 -18.07 5.07 5.78
N ARG A 419 -19.17 4.74 6.49
CA ARG A 419 -20.52 5.29 6.23
C ARG A 419 -20.73 6.68 6.85
N ALA A 420 -20.04 6.96 7.95
CA ALA A 420 -20.01 8.26 8.64
C ALA A 420 -18.54 8.68 8.92
N PRO A 421 -17.79 9.14 7.89
CA PRO A 421 -16.41 9.61 8.05
C PRO A 421 -16.29 10.79 9.01
N LYS A 422 -15.27 10.74 9.88
CA LYS A 422 -15.03 11.71 10.98
C LYS A 422 -14.79 13.18 10.55
N HIS A 423 -14.67 13.45 9.25
CA HIS A 423 -14.56 14.80 8.69
C HIS A 423 -15.92 15.37 8.23
N LEU A 424 -17.01 14.58 8.28
CA LEU A 424 -18.36 14.98 7.88
C LEU A 424 -19.29 14.97 9.10
N HIS A 425 -20.08 16.04 9.27
CA HIS A 425 -20.98 16.17 10.42
C HIS A 425 -22.34 15.50 10.16
N TYR A 426 -22.47 14.24 10.55
CA TYR A 426 -23.74 13.50 10.56
C TYR A 426 -24.49 13.55 11.90
N GLY A 427 -23.80 13.99 12.96
CA GLY A 427 -24.35 14.10 14.31
C GLY A 427 -25.49 15.12 14.41
N GLU A 428 -26.11 15.18 15.59
CA GLU A 428 -27.25 16.07 15.89
C GLU A 428 -28.53 15.82 15.06
N SER A 429 -28.51 14.85 14.16
CA SER A 429 -29.64 14.33 13.38
C SER A 429 -29.61 12.80 13.32
N GLU A 430 -30.73 12.23 12.91
CA GLU A 430 -31.00 10.79 12.77
C GLU A 430 -30.05 10.10 11.75
N SER A 431 -29.36 10.88 10.91
CA SER A 431 -28.42 10.38 9.89
C SER A 431 -27.27 9.56 10.49
N LEU A 432 -26.80 9.90 11.71
CA LEU A 432 -25.78 9.11 12.39
C LEU A 432 -26.34 7.75 12.83
N ASP A 433 -27.53 7.73 13.43
CA ASP A 433 -28.22 6.50 13.85
C ASP A 433 -28.37 5.54 12.67
N PHE A 434 -28.91 6.02 11.55
CA PHE A 434 -29.09 5.23 10.34
C PHE A 434 -27.77 4.67 9.79
N ARG A 435 -26.66 5.41 9.86
CA ARG A 435 -25.33 4.96 9.39
C ARG A 435 -24.70 3.92 10.31
N VAL A 436 -24.96 3.99 11.62
CA VAL A 436 -24.57 2.96 12.60
C VAL A 436 -25.41 1.69 12.40
N LYS A 437 -26.74 1.82 12.25
CA LYS A 437 -27.65 0.69 11.98
C LYS A 437 -27.36 0.00 10.65
N ALA A 438 -27.13 0.78 9.58
CA ALA A 438 -26.64 0.28 8.28
C ALA A 438 -25.33 -0.49 8.40
N SER A 439 -24.41 -0.04 9.27
CA SER A 439 -23.16 -0.74 9.53
C SER A 439 -23.37 -2.05 10.30
N ALA A 440 -24.29 -2.09 11.27
CA ALA A 440 -24.66 -3.31 11.96
C ALA A 440 -25.27 -4.36 11.01
N ALA A 441 -26.29 -3.97 10.24
CA ALA A 441 -26.92 -4.84 9.26
C ALA A 441 -25.91 -5.36 8.20
N CYS A 442 -24.99 -4.52 7.74
CA CYS A 442 -23.95 -4.91 6.79
C CYS A 442 -22.88 -5.85 7.38
N ILE A 443 -22.63 -5.82 8.70
CA ILE A 443 -21.74 -6.77 9.39
C ILE A 443 -22.44 -8.11 9.58
N ASN A 444 -23.74 -8.08 9.90
CA ASN A 444 -24.52 -9.28 10.19
C ASN A 444 -24.91 -10.05 8.93
N GLU A 445 -25.49 -9.38 7.93
CA GLU A 445 -26.11 -9.98 6.73
C GLU A 445 -25.28 -9.76 5.45
N GLY A 446 -24.09 -9.16 5.57
CA GLY A 446 -23.28 -8.77 4.42
C GLY A 446 -23.87 -7.60 3.62
N ARG A 447 -23.43 -7.40 2.38
CA ARG A 447 -23.93 -6.30 1.52
C ARG A 447 -25.37 -6.50 1.04
N ASN A 448 -25.87 -7.73 1.05
CA ASN A 448 -27.25 -8.03 0.63
C ASN A 448 -28.33 -7.47 1.58
N TYR A 449 -27.95 -6.94 2.75
CA TYR A 449 -28.87 -6.32 3.72
C TYR A 449 -29.80 -5.27 3.11
N LEU A 450 -29.32 -4.44 2.17
CA LEU A 450 -30.15 -3.44 1.47
C LEU A 450 -31.22 -4.06 0.59
N SER A 451 -30.88 -5.12 -0.15
CA SER A 451 -31.82 -5.79 -1.05
C SER A 451 -32.93 -6.51 -0.27
N GLU A 452 -32.61 -7.12 0.88
CA GLU A 452 -33.61 -7.72 1.75
C GLU A 452 -34.44 -6.66 2.51
N THR A 453 -33.82 -5.54 2.92
CA THR A 453 -34.55 -4.37 3.46
C THR A 453 -35.59 -3.87 2.44
N PHE A 454 -35.21 -3.71 1.17
CA PHE A 454 -36.14 -3.29 0.12
C PHE A 454 -37.27 -4.32 -0.08
N LYS A 455 -36.93 -5.60 -0.19
CA LYS A 455 -37.89 -6.71 -0.35
C LYS A 455 -38.91 -6.74 0.79
N ARG A 456 -38.47 -6.58 2.05
CA ARG A 456 -39.34 -6.54 3.24
C ARG A 456 -40.33 -5.37 3.25
N HIS A 457 -40.00 -4.27 2.58
CA HIS A 457 -40.88 -3.10 2.43
C HIS A 457 -41.60 -3.03 1.06
N GLY A 458 -41.61 -4.11 0.27
CA GLY A 458 -42.30 -4.16 -1.02
C GLY A 458 -41.61 -3.42 -2.16
N LEU A 459 -40.34 -3.03 -2.00
CA LEU A 459 -39.51 -2.47 -3.08
C LEU A 459 -38.71 -3.59 -3.76
N SER A 460 -38.56 -3.51 -5.09
CA SER A 460 -37.71 -4.45 -5.84
C SER A 460 -36.28 -4.50 -5.26
N PRO A 461 -35.68 -5.69 -5.02
CA PRO A 461 -34.34 -5.83 -4.46
C PRO A 461 -33.21 -5.32 -5.38
N GLY A 462 -33.49 -5.15 -6.68
CA GLY A 462 -32.57 -4.61 -7.69
C GLY A 462 -31.80 -5.69 -8.46
N SER A 463 -32.03 -5.76 -9.78
CA SER A 463 -31.42 -6.71 -10.72
C SER A 463 -29.89 -6.66 -10.75
N PHE A 464 -29.31 -5.46 -10.62
CA PHE A 464 -27.85 -5.24 -10.62
C PHE A 464 -27.26 -5.16 -9.21
N THR A 465 -28.07 -4.71 -8.25
CA THR A 465 -27.70 -4.59 -6.83
C THR A 465 -27.35 -5.94 -6.21
N VAL A 466 -28.18 -6.98 -6.43
CA VAL A 466 -27.99 -8.31 -5.84
C VAL A 466 -26.72 -9.01 -6.37
N PRO A 467 -26.44 -9.07 -7.71
CA PRO A 467 -25.18 -9.63 -8.22
C PRO A 467 -23.94 -8.86 -7.77
N TYR A 468 -23.98 -7.52 -7.76
CA TYR A 468 -22.86 -6.69 -7.31
C TYR A 468 -22.49 -6.96 -5.85
N ASN A 469 -23.49 -6.95 -4.97
CA ASN A 469 -23.30 -7.19 -3.54
C ASN A 469 -22.78 -8.61 -3.27
N SER A 470 -23.35 -9.62 -3.94
CA SER A 470 -22.93 -11.01 -3.82
C SER A 470 -21.48 -11.22 -4.30
N LYS A 471 -21.07 -10.59 -5.41
CA LYS A 471 -19.68 -10.57 -5.87
C LYS A 471 -18.74 -9.91 -4.87
N LYS A 472 -19.14 -8.79 -4.26
CA LYS A 472 -18.30 -8.06 -3.27
C LYS A 472 -18.14 -8.80 -1.96
N ASP A 473 -19.15 -9.55 -1.54
CA ASP A 473 -19.08 -10.39 -0.35
C ASP A 473 -18.20 -11.63 -0.58
N HIS A 474 -18.28 -12.24 -1.76
CA HIS A 474 -17.35 -13.31 -2.18
C HIS A 474 -15.89 -12.82 -2.32
N GLU A 475 -15.66 -11.60 -2.83
CA GLU A 475 -14.34 -10.94 -2.82
C GLU A 475 -13.83 -10.72 -1.38
N ARG A 476 -14.69 -10.28 -0.45
CA ARG A 476 -14.39 -10.09 0.97
C ARG A 476 -13.96 -11.41 1.62
N GLU A 477 -14.71 -12.49 1.40
CA GLU A 477 -14.43 -13.81 1.96
C GLU A 477 -13.13 -14.40 1.43
N LYS A 478 -12.88 -14.33 0.11
CA LYS A 478 -11.59 -14.74 -0.49
C LYS A 478 -10.42 -13.97 0.12
N ARG A 479 -10.55 -12.66 0.35
CA ARG A 479 -9.55 -11.83 1.05
C ARG A 479 -9.38 -12.24 2.51
N GLN A 480 -10.47 -12.50 3.24
CA GLN A 480 -10.42 -12.98 4.63
C GLN A 480 -9.72 -14.34 4.74
N LYS A 481 -10.12 -15.34 3.94
CA LYS A 481 -9.47 -16.66 3.88
C LYS A 481 -7.96 -16.52 3.60
N LYS A 482 -7.56 -15.78 2.54
CA LYS A 482 -6.13 -15.54 2.22
C LYS A 482 -5.38 -14.81 3.34
N SER A 483 -6.04 -13.91 4.09
CA SER A 483 -5.41 -13.18 5.21
C SER A 483 -5.10 -14.05 6.45
N LYS A 484 -5.71 -15.24 6.57
CA LYS A 484 -5.45 -16.18 7.68
C LYS A 484 -4.17 -17.01 7.47
N LEU A 485 -3.67 -17.14 6.24
CA LEU A 485 -2.54 -18.00 5.89
C LEU A 485 -1.21 -17.61 6.58
N PRO A 486 -0.36 -18.57 6.99
CA PRO A 486 0.91 -18.30 7.66
C PRO A 486 1.87 -17.42 6.83
N GLU A 487 2.02 -17.71 5.54
CA GLU A 487 2.88 -16.95 4.63
C GLU A 487 2.45 -15.48 4.52
N GLN A 488 1.13 -15.24 4.42
CA GLN A 488 0.57 -13.91 4.30
C GLN A 488 0.66 -13.13 5.62
N LYS A 489 0.68 -13.82 6.77
CA LYS A 489 1.09 -13.22 8.06
C LYS A 489 2.59 -12.87 8.04
N LEU A 490 3.46 -13.77 7.60
CA LEU A 490 4.92 -13.57 7.54
C LEU A 490 5.33 -12.46 6.57
N ARG A 491 4.77 -12.40 5.37
CA ARG A 491 5.04 -11.34 4.37
C ARG A 491 4.57 -9.97 4.86
N ARG A 492 3.46 -9.87 5.60
CA ARG A 492 3.04 -8.62 6.26
C ARG A 492 3.97 -8.20 7.39
N LEU A 493 4.55 -9.14 8.15
CA LEU A 493 5.57 -8.83 9.14
C LEU A 493 6.85 -8.31 8.46
N LYS A 494 7.35 -9.00 7.42
CA LYS A 494 8.48 -8.54 6.60
C LYS A 494 8.22 -7.16 6.00
N LEU A 495 7.08 -6.93 5.34
CA LEU A 495 6.70 -5.61 4.78
C LEU A 495 6.42 -4.53 5.84
N LYS A 496 6.22 -4.88 7.11
CA LYS A 496 6.18 -3.91 8.21
C LYS A 496 7.60 -3.59 8.68
N GLU A 497 8.47 -4.57 8.80
CA GLU A 497 9.88 -4.40 9.13
C GLU A 497 10.62 -3.61 8.04
N GLU A 498 10.45 -3.96 6.77
CA GLU A 498 11.00 -3.24 5.61
C GLU A 498 10.55 -1.77 5.57
N ARG A 499 9.29 -1.47 5.93
CA ARG A 499 8.81 -0.08 6.03
C ARG A 499 9.25 0.64 7.31
N ILE A 500 9.46 -0.07 8.41
CA ILE A 500 10.05 0.51 9.63
C ILE A 500 11.52 0.85 9.38
N THR A 501 12.29 -0.03 8.74
CA THR A 501 13.69 0.22 8.39
C THR A 501 13.82 1.25 7.27
N SER A 502 12.95 1.22 6.26
CA SER A 502 12.95 2.25 5.21
C SER A 502 12.54 3.61 5.76
N LYS A 503 11.51 3.70 6.62
CA LYS A 503 11.15 4.97 7.29
C LYS A 503 12.22 5.37 8.33
N GLY A 504 12.76 4.37 9.02
CA GLY A 504 13.81 4.48 10.02
C GLY A 504 15.02 5.18 9.43
N ALA A 505 15.48 4.68 8.28
CA ALA A 505 16.34 5.40 7.35
C ALA A 505 15.70 6.74 6.99
N CYS A 506 14.59 6.86 6.25
CA CYS A 506 14.00 8.14 5.81
C CYS A 506 14.02 9.32 6.81
N GLU A 507 13.85 9.15 8.14
CA GLU A 507 14.03 10.27 9.11
C GLU A 507 15.35 10.20 9.91
N ALA A 508 16.04 9.05 9.93
CA ALA A 508 17.49 9.01 10.11
C ALA A 508 18.18 9.31 8.79
N THR A 509 17.52 10.06 7.89
CA THR A 509 18.04 10.61 6.66
C THR A 509 17.48 12.03 6.48
N GLU A 510 16.24 12.19 6.01
CA GLU A 510 15.62 13.44 5.49
C GLU A 510 15.35 14.56 6.54
N GLY A 511 15.96 14.45 7.72
CA GLY A 511 16.25 15.55 8.65
C GLY A 511 15.13 16.04 9.54
N ALA A 512 15.33 17.24 10.10
CA ALA A 512 14.26 18.02 10.73
C ALA A 512 13.27 18.51 9.66
N SER A 513 12.46 17.60 9.10
CA SER A 513 11.59 17.91 7.95
C SER A 513 10.28 18.58 8.37
N TYR A 514 9.75 18.28 9.57
CA TYR A 514 8.54 18.89 10.14
C TYR A 514 8.34 18.47 11.62
N GLU A 515 8.29 19.43 12.54
CA GLU A 515 7.84 19.25 13.93
C GLU A 515 6.97 20.44 14.37
N SER A 516 6.08 20.22 15.34
CA SER A 516 5.19 21.26 15.87
C SER A 516 5.96 22.24 16.76
N GLU A 517 5.66 23.54 16.62
CA GLU A 517 6.26 24.64 17.39
C GLU A 517 7.76 24.91 17.09
N ILE A 518 8.29 24.35 15.99
CA ILE A 518 9.67 24.60 15.46
C ILE A 518 10.10 26.07 15.53
N SER A 519 9.20 27.01 15.18
CA SER A 519 9.50 28.45 15.12
C SER A 519 9.84 29.13 16.46
N PHE A 520 9.83 28.38 17.58
CA PHE A 520 10.25 28.85 18.90
C PHE A 520 11.59 28.25 19.37
N SER A 521 12.29 27.51 18.50
CA SER A 521 13.66 27.03 18.75
C SER A 521 14.71 28.07 18.36
N GLU A 522 15.57 28.48 19.30
CA GLU A 522 16.74 29.33 19.01
C GLU A 522 17.98 28.52 18.52
N GLN A 523 17.84 27.20 18.36
CA GLN A 523 18.93 26.33 17.89
C GLN A 523 18.90 26.21 16.36
N ALA A 524 20.06 26.35 15.72
CA ALA A 524 20.21 26.12 14.28
C ALA A 524 19.87 24.66 13.94
N GLU A 525 18.81 24.47 13.15
CA GLU A 525 18.21 23.14 12.95
C GLU A 525 19.02 22.25 12.00
N ASP A 526 19.08 20.96 12.33
CA ASP A 526 19.89 19.96 11.63
C ASP A 526 19.22 19.55 10.29
N ILE A 527 19.52 20.32 9.25
CA ILE A 527 19.02 20.14 7.86
C ILE A 527 20.04 19.54 6.88
N GLU A 528 21.26 19.20 7.32
CA GLU A 528 22.28 18.62 6.44
C GLU A 528 21.79 17.29 5.84
N ARG A 529 22.08 17.09 4.54
CA ARG A 529 21.65 15.94 3.72
C ARG A 529 22.87 15.10 3.30
N ILE A 530 23.08 13.94 3.93
CA ILE A 530 24.12 12.98 3.50
C ILE A 530 23.84 12.49 2.07
N PRO A 531 24.89 12.18 1.29
CA PRO A 531 24.75 11.57 -0.03
C PRO A 531 23.91 10.28 -0.04
N ASP A 532 23.09 10.14 -1.08
CA ASP A 532 22.39 8.90 -1.40
C ASP A 532 23.36 7.70 -1.53
N ALA A 533 22.82 6.50 -1.34
CA ALA A 533 23.58 5.26 -1.33
C ALA A 533 24.20 4.93 -2.70
N ILE A 534 25.52 5.14 -2.84
CA ILE A 534 26.28 4.74 -4.03
C ILE A 534 26.18 3.21 -4.18
N PRO A 535 25.61 2.69 -5.29
CA PRO A 535 25.41 1.26 -5.44
C PRO A 535 26.74 0.53 -5.62
N LYS A 536 26.92 -0.56 -4.87
CA LYS A 536 28.04 -1.48 -5.10
C LYS A 536 27.89 -2.17 -6.47
N PRO A 537 28.94 -2.26 -7.32
CA PRO A 537 28.87 -2.90 -8.64
C PRO A 537 28.42 -4.37 -8.56
N LEU A 538 27.64 -4.80 -9.56
CA LEU A 538 27.04 -6.14 -9.65
C LEU A 538 27.37 -6.80 -10.99
N PHE A 539 28.42 -7.61 -11.00
CA PHE A 539 28.82 -8.44 -12.16
C PHE A 539 27.99 -9.74 -12.26
N THR A 540 26.67 -9.64 -12.13
CA THR A 540 25.74 -10.76 -12.28
C THR A 540 25.25 -10.87 -13.72
N ALA A 541 25.01 -12.10 -14.17
CA ALA A 541 24.52 -12.37 -15.52
C ALA A 541 23.22 -11.61 -15.84
N VAL A 542 23.10 -11.08 -17.06
CA VAL A 542 21.88 -10.43 -17.55
C VAL A 542 20.80 -11.49 -17.79
N SER A 543 19.59 -11.24 -17.30
CA SER A 543 18.44 -12.11 -17.54
C SER A 543 17.93 -11.95 -18.97
N SER A 544 18.02 -13.02 -19.78
CA SER A 544 17.41 -13.17 -21.12
C SER A 544 17.57 -11.97 -22.05
N LEU A 545 18.68 -11.94 -22.79
CA LEU A 545 18.86 -11.05 -23.94
C LEU A 545 18.35 -11.76 -25.20
N ASP A 546 17.30 -11.21 -25.82
CA ASP A 546 16.79 -11.70 -27.11
C ASP A 546 17.74 -11.28 -28.24
N ASN A 547 18.20 -12.25 -29.04
CA ASN A 547 19.06 -12.05 -30.22
C ASN A 547 20.18 -10.99 -30.05
N PRO A 548 21.10 -11.17 -29.08
CA PRO A 548 22.26 -10.29 -28.96
C PRO A 548 23.21 -10.46 -30.14
N THR A 549 23.87 -9.36 -30.48
CA THR A 549 25.00 -9.29 -31.40
C THR A 549 26.30 -9.17 -30.61
N PHE A 550 27.30 -10.01 -30.91
CA PHE A 550 28.59 -10.00 -30.21
C PHE A 550 29.60 -9.18 -30.99
N VAL A 551 30.12 -8.14 -30.34
CA VAL A 551 31.15 -7.26 -30.91
C VAL A 551 32.41 -7.45 -30.10
N ILE A 552 33.46 -7.97 -30.75
CA ILE A 552 34.79 -8.06 -30.19
C ILE A 552 35.40 -6.64 -30.21
N ILE A 553 36.07 -6.23 -29.13
CA ILE A 553 36.70 -4.92 -28.97
C ILE A 553 38.05 -5.06 -28.24
N ASP A 554 39.03 -4.24 -28.64
CA ASP A 554 40.33 -4.08 -27.98
C ASP A 554 40.75 -2.60 -28.03
N LEU A 555 41.62 -2.17 -27.11
CA LEU A 555 41.96 -0.76 -26.88
C LEU A 555 43.48 -0.56 -26.65
N GLU A 556 44.16 0.07 -27.60
CA GLU A 556 45.49 0.62 -27.32
C GLU A 556 45.38 1.87 -26.44
N THR A 557 46.30 2.00 -25.48
CA THR A 557 46.25 3.01 -24.42
C THR A 557 47.62 3.53 -24.02
N THR A 558 47.68 4.71 -23.39
CA THR A 558 48.94 5.37 -22.99
C THR A 558 49.75 4.60 -21.95
N ASP A 559 49.11 3.79 -21.11
CA ASP A 559 49.72 2.99 -20.04
C ASP A 559 48.71 1.94 -19.51
N LEU A 560 49.15 1.00 -18.67
CA LEU A 560 48.28 0.15 -17.87
C LEU A 560 47.56 0.96 -16.77
N ILE A 561 46.50 0.39 -16.16
CA ILE A 561 45.81 1.01 -15.01
C ILE A 561 46.69 0.92 -13.75
N ARG A 562 47.67 1.82 -13.62
CA ARG A 562 48.56 1.93 -12.46
C ARG A 562 47.88 2.75 -11.35
N ARG A 563 47.82 2.23 -10.11
CA ARG A 563 47.24 2.91 -8.92
C ARG A 563 45.78 3.41 -9.06
N ASN A 564 44.97 2.79 -9.92
CA ASN A 564 43.62 3.25 -10.33
C ASN A 564 43.57 4.58 -11.11
N ILE A 565 44.71 5.06 -11.64
CA ILE A 565 44.71 6.04 -12.71
C ILE A 565 44.27 5.29 -13.99
N ILE A 566 43.25 5.81 -14.67
CA ILE A 566 42.77 5.25 -15.93
C ILE A 566 43.57 5.90 -17.07
N PRO A 567 44.18 5.12 -17.99
CA PRO A 567 44.94 5.66 -19.11
C PRO A 567 44.03 6.31 -20.16
N HIS A 568 44.62 7.05 -21.09
CA HIS A 568 43.90 7.52 -22.28
C HIS A 568 43.95 6.48 -23.40
N ILE A 569 42.85 6.35 -24.13
CA ILE A 569 42.75 5.51 -25.32
C ILE A 569 43.45 6.21 -26.48
N VAL A 570 44.30 5.49 -27.22
CA VAL A 570 44.93 5.95 -28.46
C VAL A 570 44.46 5.20 -29.70
N GLN A 571 43.85 4.02 -29.53
CA GLN A 571 43.14 3.30 -30.59
C GLN A 571 41.87 2.62 -30.04
N ILE A 572 40.76 2.70 -30.79
CA ILE A 572 39.60 1.83 -30.61
C ILE A 572 39.51 0.95 -31.86
N ALA A 573 39.65 -0.36 -31.69
CA ALA A 573 39.34 -1.33 -32.72
C ALA A 573 38.17 -2.23 -32.27
N ALA A 574 37.29 -2.58 -33.21
CA ALA A 574 36.20 -3.51 -32.95
C ALA A 574 35.79 -4.29 -34.20
N LYS A 575 35.12 -5.44 -34.01
CA LYS A 575 34.64 -6.32 -35.07
C LYS A 575 33.38 -7.05 -34.63
N GLU A 576 32.39 -7.14 -35.51
CA GLU A 576 31.17 -7.91 -35.24
C GLU A 576 31.38 -9.37 -35.68
N HIS A 577 31.12 -10.29 -34.75
CA HIS A 577 31.46 -11.71 -34.86
C HIS A 577 30.89 -12.40 -36.11
N ARG A 578 29.65 -12.07 -36.50
CA ARG A 578 28.92 -12.80 -37.56
C ARG A 578 29.08 -12.19 -38.95
N THR A 579 28.93 -10.87 -39.07
CA THR A 579 29.07 -10.13 -40.34
C THR A 579 30.51 -9.84 -40.70
N GLN A 580 31.44 -10.01 -39.75
CA GLN A 580 32.87 -9.72 -39.89
C GLN A 580 33.17 -8.24 -40.22
N THR A 581 32.17 -7.36 -40.11
CA THR A 581 32.31 -5.90 -40.22
C THR A 581 33.20 -5.38 -39.10
N SER A 582 34.00 -4.34 -39.39
CA SER A 582 35.02 -3.84 -38.48
C SER A 582 34.97 -2.32 -38.32
N PHE A 583 35.57 -1.85 -37.24
CA PHE A 583 35.70 -0.46 -36.84
C PHE A 583 37.14 -0.21 -36.38
N ASN A 584 37.72 0.91 -36.80
CA ASN A 584 39.01 1.39 -36.30
C ASN A 584 39.04 2.92 -36.22
N ARG A 585 39.51 3.48 -35.12
CA ARG A 585 39.80 4.90 -34.93
C ARG A 585 41.03 5.10 -34.05
N TYR A 586 41.95 5.93 -34.51
CA TYR A 586 43.04 6.45 -33.70
C TYR A 586 42.67 7.79 -33.04
N ILE A 587 43.23 8.03 -31.85
CA ILE A 587 42.87 9.14 -30.95
C ILE A 587 44.17 9.78 -30.42
N PRO A 588 44.32 11.12 -30.45
CA PRO A 588 45.49 11.79 -29.90
C PRO A 588 45.38 11.84 -28.37
N PRO A 589 46.39 11.34 -27.61
CA PRO A 589 46.30 11.29 -26.16
C PRO A 589 46.56 12.67 -25.52
N GLN A 590 45.77 13.00 -24.50
CA GLN A 590 46.00 14.17 -23.63
C GLN A 590 46.91 13.88 -22.42
N LEU A 591 47.43 12.65 -22.31
CA LEU A 591 48.43 12.25 -21.31
C LEU A 591 49.66 11.73 -22.07
N PRO A 592 50.88 11.90 -21.53
CA PRO A 592 52.06 11.28 -22.12
C PRO A 592 51.90 9.76 -22.26
N MET A 593 52.35 9.22 -23.39
CA MET A 593 52.55 7.78 -23.55
C MET A 593 53.63 7.32 -22.56
N SER A 594 53.51 6.10 -22.05
CA SER A 594 54.61 5.46 -21.31
C SER A 594 55.61 4.83 -22.27
N ASN A 595 56.90 4.85 -21.90
CA ASN A 595 57.98 4.20 -22.67
C ASN A 595 57.73 2.70 -22.92
N GLU A 596 56.88 2.05 -22.11
CA GLU A 596 56.43 0.68 -22.32
C GLU A 596 55.33 0.63 -23.38
N ALA A 597 54.30 1.50 -23.30
CA ALA A 597 53.21 1.53 -24.28
C ALA A 597 53.70 1.87 -25.70
N GLU A 598 54.62 2.82 -25.88
CA GLU A 598 55.16 3.15 -27.21
C GLU A 598 55.89 1.95 -27.85
N LYS A 599 56.68 1.22 -27.06
CA LYS A 599 57.40 0.01 -27.53
C LYS A 599 56.47 -1.16 -27.83
N VAL A 600 55.41 -1.31 -27.04
CA VAL A 600 54.46 -2.43 -27.12
C VAL A 600 53.50 -2.22 -28.28
N THR A 601 52.82 -1.07 -28.33
CA THR A 601 51.83 -0.73 -29.36
C THR A 601 52.44 -0.28 -30.70
N GLY A 602 53.69 0.18 -30.68
CA GLY A 602 54.32 0.86 -31.82
C GLY A 602 53.73 2.22 -32.16
N ILE A 603 52.79 2.74 -31.36
CA ILE A 603 52.16 4.06 -31.53
C ILE A 603 53.01 5.13 -30.82
N VAL A 604 53.19 6.30 -31.45
CA VAL A 604 53.93 7.45 -30.89
C VAL A 604 53.15 8.74 -31.17
N TRP A 605 53.15 9.68 -30.22
CA TRP A 605 52.49 11.00 -30.34
C TRP A 605 53.50 12.12 -30.08
N ASP A 606 53.81 12.94 -31.09
CA ASP A 606 54.82 14.02 -31.00
C ASP A 606 54.27 15.34 -30.42
N GLY A 607 52.99 15.39 -30.06
CA GLY A 607 52.26 16.60 -29.65
C GLY A 607 51.46 17.28 -30.77
N ARG A 608 51.60 16.83 -32.03
CA ARG A 608 50.89 17.35 -33.22
C ARG A 608 50.40 16.25 -34.16
N LYS A 609 51.20 15.20 -34.36
CA LYS A 609 50.99 14.06 -35.25
C LYS A 609 51.06 12.75 -34.47
N LEU A 610 50.26 11.78 -34.91
CA LEU A 610 50.27 10.42 -34.41
C LEU A 610 50.95 9.52 -35.45
N PHE A 611 51.77 8.58 -35.00
CA PHE A 611 52.48 7.64 -35.86
C PHE A 611 52.28 6.20 -35.37
N TYR A 612 52.29 5.23 -36.27
CA TYR A 612 52.45 3.81 -35.97
C TYR A 612 53.65 3.26 -36.73
N LYS A 613 54.65 2.75 -36.00
CA LYS A 613 55.91 2.20 -36.54
C LYS A 613 56.60 3.12 -37.57
N GLY A 614 56.47 4.44 -37.37
CA GLY A 614 57.04 5.49 -38.22
C GLY A 614 56.13 6.04 -39.33
N VAL A 615 54.97 5.43 -39.58
CA VAL A 615 53.98 5.91 -40.56
C VAL A 615 52.99 6.85 -39.88
N GLU A 616 52.74 8.02 -40.47
CA GLU A 616 51.77 9.00 -39.96
C GLU A 616 50.32 8.49 -40.07
N LEU A 617 49.50 8.78 -39.06
CA LEU A 617 48.12 8.30 -38.93
C LEU A 617 47.10 9.44 -38.86
N ASP A 618 46.01 9.29 -39.61
CA ASP A 618 44.78 10.06 -39.37
C ASP A 618 44.17 9.71 -38.00
N PHE A 619 43.79 10.74 -37.25
CA PHE A 619 43.20 10.61 -35.92
C PHE A 619 41.98 11.53 -35.74
N VAL A 620 41.10 11.18 -34.80
CA VAL A 620 39.97 12.02 -34.39
C VAL A 620 39.96 12.19 -32.88
N ASN A 621 39.37 13.28 -32.37
CA ASN A 621 39.27 13.46 -30.91
C ASN A 621 38.39 12.36 -30.27
N ILE A 622 38.64 12.04 -29.00
CA ILE A 622 37.96 10.96 -28.26
C ILE A 622 36.43 11.02 -28.31
N LYS A 623 35.83 12.22 -28.33
CA LYS A 623 34.36 12.36 -28.39
C LYS A 623 33.80 12.00 -29.78
N VAL A 624 34.54 12.34 -30.84
CA VAL A 624 34.22 11.89 -32.21
C VAL A 624 34.45 10.40 -32.36
N ALA A 625 35.57 9.84 -31.87
CA ALA A 625 35.82 8.39 -31.93
C ALA A 625 34.71 7.57 -31.25
N ILE A 626 34.24 8.01 -30.07
CA ILE A 626 33.12 7.38 -29.35
C ILE A 626 31.79 7.58 -30.10
N SER A 627 31.56 8.74 -30.72
CA SER A 627 30.36 8.99 -31.53
C SER A 627 30.32 8.10 -32.77
N ASP A 628 31.41 8.01 -33.53
CA ASP A 628 31.59 7.12 -34.67
C ASP A 628 31.36 5.65 -34.26
N PHE A 629 31.93 5.23 -33.13
CA PHE A 629 31.75 3.88 -32.60
C PHE A 629 30.29 3.60 -32.24
N PHE A 630 29.58 4.56 -31.66
CA PHE A 630 28.16 4.42 -31.33
C PHE A 630 27.27 4.43 -32.59
N MET A 631 27.62 5.20 -33.61
CA MET A 631 26.94 5.18 -34.91
C MET A 631 27.13 3.84 -35.64
N TRP A 632 28.29 3.21 -35.49
CA TRP A 632 28.54 1.86 -35.99
C TRP A 632 27.79 0.79 -35.18
N LEU A 633 27.85 0.83 -33.84
CA LEU A 633 27.14 -0.11 -32.97
C LEU A 633 25.60 -0.06 -33.13
N ASN A 634 25.02 1.10 -33.43
CA ASN A 634 23.59 1.27 -33.67
C ASN A 634 23.05 0.50 -34.90
N GLN A 635 23.93 -0.08 -35.73
CA GLN A 635 23.55 -0.99 -36.81
C GLN A 635 23.15 -2.38 -36.27
N PHE A 636 23.42 -2.68 -35.00
CA PHE A 636 23.23 -3.99 -34.38
C PHE A 636 22.16 -3.98 -33.28
N SER A 637 21.25 -4.95 -33.31
CA SER A 637 20.31 -5.18 -32.21
C SER A 637 21.02 -5.77 -30.99
N ASN A 638 20.79 -5.19 -29.81
CA ASN A 638 21.26 -5.70 -28.52
C ASN A 638 22.76 -6.02 -28.49
N ALA A 639 23.61 -5.02 -28.77
CA ALA A 639 25.06 -5.18 -28.82
C ALA A 639 25.64 -5.58 -27.44
N VAL A 640 26.53 -6.58 -27.45
CA VAL A 640 27.28 -7.08 -26.29
C VAL A 640 28.77 -7.03 -26.62
N LEU A 641 29.54 -6.26 -25.85
CA LEU A 641 30.97 -6.09 -26.09
C LEU A 641 31.79 -7.23 -25.46
N VAL A 642 32.77 -7.75 -26.19
CA VAL A 642 33.62 -8.89 -25.83
C VAL A 642 35.08 -8.47 -25.91
N ALA A 643 35.83 -8.59 -24.81
CA ALA A 643 37.25 -8.21 -24.75
C ALA A 643 38.04 -9.18 -23.88
N HIS A 644 39.33 -9.33 -24.13
CA HIS A 644 40.18 -10.24 -23.38
C HIS A 644 40.67 -9.60 -22.08
N ASN A 645 40.30 -10.15 -20.91
CA ASN A 645 40.56 -9.54 -19.60
C ASN A 645 39.86 -8.17 -19.40
N GLY A 646 38.95 -7.77 -20.29
CA GLY A 646 38.38 -6.42 -20.36
C GLY A 646 37.62 -5.96 -19.11
N LYS A 647 37.17 -6.89 -18.27
CA LYS A 647 36.59 -6.57 -16.95
C LYS A 647 37.58 -5.86 -16.02
N ASN A 648 38.86 -6.16 -16.16
CA ASN A 648 39.92 -5.55 -15.37
C ASN A 648 40.55 -4.34 -16.08
N PHE A 649 40.40 -4.24 -17.40
CA PHE A 649 41.02 -3.24 -18.27
C PHE A 649 40.01 -2.54 -19.19
N ASP A 650 39.79 -3.03 -20.41
CA ASP A 650 39.16 -2.34 -21.54
C ASP A 650 37.80 -1.71 -21.19
N PHE A 651 36.93 -2.47 -20.56
CA PHE A 651 35.58 -2.01 -20.23
C PHE A 651 35.58 -0.93 -19.14
N ARG A 652 36.63 -0.86 -18.30
CA ARG A 652 36.85 0.24 -17.35
C ARG A 652 37.37 1.48 -18.05
N VAL A 653 38.33 1.33 -18.98
CA VAL A 653 38.88 2.44 -19.76
C VAL A 653 37.79 3.06 -20.64
N LEU A 654 37.08 2.24 -21.43
CA LEU A 654 35.96 2.67 -22.27
C LEU A 654 34.85 3.33 -21.44
N SER A 655 34.38 2.70 -20.37
CA SER A 655 33.30 3.28 -19.54
C SER A 655 33.70 4.63 -18.93
N THR A 656 34.99 4.80 -18.59
CA THR A 656 35.51 6.08 -18.07
C THR A 656 35.60 7.14 -19.16
N ALA A 657 36.10 6.80 -20.36
CA ALA A 657 36.16 7.73 -21.50
C ALA A 657 34.76 8.19 -21.92
N VAL A 658 33.81 7.25 -22.07
CA VAL A 658 32.40 7.51 -22.38
C VAL A 658 31.73 8.39 -21.32
N TYR A 659 31.99 8.15 -20.03
CA TYR A 659 31.49 8.97 -18.94
C TYR A 659 32.06 10.40 -19.01
N ASN A 660 33.38 10.54 -19.18
CA ASN A 660 34.05 11.84 -19.30
C ASN A 660 33.58 12.64 -20.54
N CYS A 661 33.17 11.97 -21.62
CA CYS A 661 32.56 12.60 -22.79
C CYS A 661 31.08 13.01 -22.60
N ASN A 662 30.47 12.68 -21.44
CA ASN A 662 29.04 12.83 -21.14
C ASN A 662 28.11 12.04 -22.09
N MET A 663 28.51 10.82 -22.47
CA MET A 663 27.78 9.98 -23.43
C MET A 663 27.27 8.66 -22.82
N TYR A 664 27.30 8.52 -21.49
CA TYR A 664 27.04 7.24 -20.81
C TYR A 664 25.59 6.76 -20.87
N ASP A 665 24.60 7.65 -20.81
CA ASP A 665 23.19 7.23 -20.91
C ASP A 665 22.90 6.59 -22.28
N ASN A 666 23.43 7.20 -23.35
CA ASN A 666 23.38 6.66 -24.72
C ASN A 666 24.12 5.31 -24.82
N PHE A 667 25.32 5.22 -24.24
CA PHE A 667 26.08 3.97 -24.18
C PHE A 667 25.32 2.81 -23.53
N THR A 668 24.57 3.07 -22.46
CA THR A 668 23.76 2.03 -21.79
C THR A 668 22.49 1.63 -22.54
N GLN A 669 22.08 2.41 -23.54
CA GLN A 669 20.97 2.07 -24.46
C GLN A 669 21.47 1.27 -25.67
N ILE A 670 22.70 1.52 -26.12
CA ILE A 670 23.33 0.83 -27.26
C ILE A 670 23.98 -0.50 -26.82
N VAL A 671 24.77 -0.48 -25.74
CA VAL A 671 25.48 -1.65 -25.21
C VAL A 671 24.70 -2.25 -24.05
N MET A 672 24.18 -3.45 -24.28
CA MET A 672 23.33 -4.18 -23.33
C MET A 672 24.15 -4.93 -22.27
N GLY A 673 25.41 -5.24 -22.55
CA GLY A 673 26.30 -5.91 -21.61
C GLY A 673 27.73 -6.15 -22.11
N PHE A 674 28.51 -6.78 -21.24
CA PHE A 674 29.94 -7.04 -21.39
C PHE A 674 30.25 -8.52 -21.14
N ILE A 675 31.19 -9.09 -21.90
CA ILE A 675 31.75 -10.44 -21.70
C ILE A 675 33.28 -10.36 -21.63
N ASP A 676 33.86 -10.86 -20.55
CA ASP A 676 35.30 -11.03 -20.40
C ASP A 676 35.72 -12.39 -20.96
N SER A 677 36.46 -12.40 -22.08
CA SER A 677 36.87 -13.64 -22.74
C SER A 677 37.88 -14.45 -21.90
N LEU A 678 38.63 -13.81 -20.99
CA LEU A 678 39.52 -14.53 -20.07
C LEU A 678 38.70 -15.36 -19.05
N ALA A 679 37.58 -14.83 -18.56
CA ALA A 679 36.67 -15.56 -17.69
C ALA A 679 35.94 -16.70 -18.43
N LEU A 680 35.57 -16.44 -19.68
CA LEU A 680 34.97 -17.41 -20.62
C LEU A 680 35.88 -18.61 -20.88
N PHE A 681 37.11 -18.39 -21.36
CA PHE A 681 38.06 -19.48 -21.65
C PHE A 681 38.43 -20.27 -20.39
N ARG A 682 38.59 -19.60 -19.23
CA ARG A 682 38.80 -20.29 -17.94
C ARG A 682 37.60 -21.14 -17.50
N SER A 683 36.38 -20.78 -17.88
CA SER A 683 35.17 -21.55 -17.58
C SER A 683 34.91 -22.69 -18.57
N ASN A 684 35.36 -22.58 -19.82
CA ASN A 684 35.16 -23.61 -20.85
C ASN A 684 36.31 -24.64 -20.88
N PHE A 685 37.55 -24.15 -20.72
CA PHE A 685 38.79 -24.94 -20.79
C PHE A 685 39.59 -24.78 -19.50
N PRO A 686 39.16 -25.37 -18.37
CA PRO A 686 39.94 -25.34 -17.13
C PRO A 686 41.24 -26.15 -17.29
N LYS A 687 42.33 -25.63 -16.70
CA LYS A 687 43.67 -26.26 -16.61
C LYS A 687 44.54 -26.23 -17.88
N ILE A 688 44.29 -25.37 -18.86
CA ILE A 688 45.34 -25.05 -19.85
C ILE A 688 46.44 -24.18 -19.21
N GLU A 689 47.68 -24.30 -19.69
CA GLU A 689 48.89 -23.73 -19.05
C GLU A 689 48.81 -22.21 -18.86
N LYS A 690 48.40 -21.50 -19.91
CA LYS A 690 48.29 -20.04 -19.96
C LYS A 690 46.95 -19.66 -20.61
N TYR A 691 46.54 -18.42 -20.37
CA TYR A 691 45.30 -17.86 -20.91
C TYR A 691 45.50 -16.44 -21.46
N ASN A 692 46.73 -16.02 -21.78
CA ASN A 692 46.93 -14.77 -22.52
C ASN A 692 46.69 -15.00 -24.01
N GLN A 693 46.29 -13.95 -24.74
CA GLN A 693 45.82 -14.10 -26.12
C GLN A 693 46.85 -14.72 -27.09
N PRO A 694 48.17 -14.41 -27.05
CA PRO A 694 49.16 -15.08 -27.88
C PRO A 694 49.27 -16.60 -27.63
N PHE A 695 49.16 -17.05 -26.37
CA PHE A 695 49.11 -18.49 -26.10
C PHE A 695 47.81 -19.11 -26.61
N LEU A 696 46.67 -18.43 -26.47
CA LEU A 696 45.38 -18.92 -26.96
C LEU A 696 45.36 -19.03 -28.50
N ALA A 697 45.97 -18.08 -29.21
CA ALA A 697 46.17 -18.14 -30.66
C ALA A 697 46.97 -19.39 -31.06
N GLN A 698 48.14 -19.61 -30.44
CA GLN A 698 48.95 -20.78 -30.76
C GLN A 698 48.34 -22.11 -30.25
N HIS A 699 47.50 -22.06 -29.21
CA HIS A 699 46.81 -23.23 -28.66
C HIS A 699 45.64 -23.68 -29.55
N PHE A 700 44.77 -22.76 -29.99
CA PHE A 700 43.57 -23.08 -30.76
C PHE A 700 43.73 -22.91 -32.27
N CYS A 701 44.40 -21.85 -32.73
CA CYS A 701 44.52 -21.51 -34.16
C CYS A 701 45.81 -22.01 -34.82
N LYS A 702 46.86 -22.33 -34.04
CA LYS A 702 48.21 -22.70 -34.53
C LYS A 702 48.91 -21.56 -35.29
N GLU A 703 48.56 -20.32 -34.95
CA GLU A 703 49.10 -19.10 -35.55
C GLU A 703 49.74 -18.21 -34.48
N GLU A 704 50.85 -17.57 -34.85
CA GLU A 704 51.36 -16.37 -34.17
C GLU A 704 50.86 -15.11 -34.93
N TYR A 705 50.79 -13.96 -34.25
CA TYR A 705 50.29 -12.71 -34.84
C TYR A 705 50.95 -11.48 -34.22
N ASN A 706 50.76 -10.32 -34.86
CA ASN A 706 51.19 -9.01 -34.36
C ASN A 706 50.30 -8.54 -33.20
N ALA A 707 50.44 -9.21 -32.04
CA ALA A 707 49.83 -8.79 -30.79
C ALA A 707 50.33 -7.40 -30.37
N HIS A 708 49.49 -6.66 -29.66
CA HIS A 708 49.65 -5.22 -29.41
C HIS A 708 49.47 -4.38 -30.68
N ASN A 709 48.45 -4.78 -31.46
CA ASN A 709 47.73 -3.88 -32.33
C ASN A 709 46.26 -4.23 -32.24
N ALA A 710 45.44 -3.35 -31.66
CA ALA A 710 44.02 -3.62 -31.40
C ALA A 710 43.22 -4.17 -32.61
N VAL A 711 43.58 -3.86 -33.88
CA VAL A 711 42.91 -4.47 -35.05
C VAL A 711 43.31 -5.94 -35.23
N ASP A 712 44.58 -6.27 -35.04
CA ASP A 712 45.08 -7.65 -35.10
C ASP A 712 44.60 -8.46 -33.89
N ASP A 713 44.59 -7.85 -32.69
CA ASP A 713 44.09 -8.46 -31.45
C ASP A 713 42.58 -8.74 -31.50
N VAL A 714 41.75 -7.81 -32.01
CA VAL A 714 40.33 -8.07 -32.25
C VAL A 714 40.11 -9.21 -33.24
N ASN A 715 40.87 -9.23 -34.35
CA ASN A 715 40.76 -10.30 -35.35
C ASN A 715 41.20 -11.66 -34.82
N MET A 716 42.26 -11.71 -34.00
CA MET A 716 42.73 -12.96 -33.42
C MET A 716 41.79 -13.45 -32.31
N LEU A 717 41.25 -12.58 -31.45
CA LEU A 717 40.26 -12.99 -30.45
C LEU A 717 39.00 -13.58 -31.11
N ASP A 718 38.54 -12.99 -32.21
CA ASP A 718 37.46 -13.53 -33.03
C ASP A 718 37.81 -14.91 -33.63
N LYS A 719 39.00 -15.08 -34.23
CA LYS A 719 39.52 -16.40 -34.68
C LYS A 719 39.51 -17.44 -33.55
N ILE A 720 40.00 -17.08 -32.35
CA ILE A 720 40.09 -17.99 -31.20
C ILE A 720 38.68 -18.39 -30.73
N LEU A 721 37.71 -17.47 -30.67
CA LEU A 721 36.33 -17.79 -30.27
C LEU A 721 35.68 -18.82 -31.23
N ILE A 722 35.96 -18.70 -32.54
CA ILE A 722 35.51 -19.66 -33.56
C ILE A 722 36.24 -21.00 -33.43
N ALA A 723 37.59 -20.99 -33.40
CA ALA A 723 38.41 -22.20 -33.33
C ALA A 723 38.21 -23.00 -32.03
N ALA A 724 37.91 -22.31 -30.93
CA ALA A 724 37.56 -22.92 -29.64
C ALA A 724 36.07 -23.29 -29.51
N ASN A 725 35.26 -23.14 -30.58
CA ASN A 725 33.85 -23.52 -30.66
C ASN A 725 33.00 -23.03 -29.46
N VAL A 726 33.11 -21.74 -29.13
CA VAL A 726 32.41 -21.18 -27.97
C VAL A 726 30.91 -21.03 -28.24
N SER A 727 30.07 -21.65 -27.39
CA SER A 727 28.61 -21.59 -27.52
C SER A 727 28.02 -20.23 -27.11
N LYS A 728 26.93 -19.83 -27.78
CA LYS A 728 26.18 -18.59 -27.50
C LYS A 728 25.58 -18.57 -26.09
N GLU A 729 25.20 -19.74 -25.59
CA GLU A 729 24.62 -19.95 -24.25
C GLU A 729 25.68 -19.70 -23.16
N LEU A 730 26.93 -20.11 -23.40
CA LEU A 730 28.04 -19.85 -22.48
C LEU A 730 28.43 -18.36 -22.47
N MET A 731 28.46 -17.73 -23.65
CA MET A 731 28.66 -16.27 -23.79
C MET A 731 27.58 -15.50 -23.00
N LEU A 732 26.31 -15.84 -23.19
CA LEU A 732 25.18 -15.25 -22.45
C LEU A 732 25.26 -15.47 -20.93
N LYS A 733 25.68 -16.67 -20.48
CA LYS A 733 25.82 -17.02 -19.07
C LYS A 733 26.85 -16.15 -18.32
N LEU A 734 27.81 -15.55 -19.03
CA LEU A 734 28.84 -14.68 -18.47
C LEU A 734 28.65 -13.18 -18.80
N CYS A 735 27.67 -12.84 -19.64
CA CYS A 735 27.33 -11.46 -19.99
C CYS A 735 26.74 -10.70 -18.79
N TYR A 736 27.36 -9.59 -18.38
CA TYR A 736 26.90 -8.73 -17.28
C TYR A 736 26.56 -7.31 -17.75
N ASN A 737 25.70 -6.60 -16.99
CA ASN A 737 25.12 -5.33 -17.43
C ASN A 737 26.16 -4.21 -17.63
N SER A 738 25.94 -3.36 -18.65
CA SER A 738 26.82 -2.26 -19.04
C SER A 738 27.09 -1.23 -17.94
N ASN A 739 26.14 -0.95 -17.04
CA ASN A 739 26.34 -0.03 -15.91
C ASN A 739 27.40 -0.49 -14.88
N SER A 740 27.80 -1.77 -14.92
CA SER A 740 28.64 -2.37 -13.87
C SER A 740 29.97 -1.64 -13.65
N HIS A 741 30.58 -1.11 -14.72
CA HIS A 741 31.88 -0.44 -14.64
C HIS A 741 31.78 1.03 -14.18
N LEU A 742 30.73 1.78 -14.54
CA LEU A 742 30.51 3.10 -13.94
C LEU A 742 30.19 2.99 -12.43
N LEU A 743 29.38 1.99 -12.04
CA LEU A 743 29.16 1.68 -10.61
C LEU A 743 30.45 1.28 -9.91
N GLN A 744 31.35 0.55 -10.58
CA GLN A 744 32.67 0.20 -10.05
C GLN A 744 33.54 1.44 -9.83
N GLU A 745 33.70 2.31 -10.82
CA GLU A 745 34.55 3.51 -10.68
C GLU A 745 33.95 4.52 -9.69
N ASN A 746 32.63 4.70 -9.65
CA ASN A 746 31.98 5.56 -8.65
C ASN A 746 32.18 5.01 -7.23
N PHE A 747 32.06 3.70 -7.02
CA PHE A 747 32.33 3.05 -5.74
C PHE A 747 33.83 3.12 -5.35
N ILE A 748 34.76 3.01 -6.32
CA ILE A 748 36.21 3.16 -6.08
C ILE A 748 36.56 4.61 -5.72
N LYS A 749 36.04 5.60 -6.45
CA LYS A 749 36.22 7.03 -6.17
C LYS A 749 35.67 7.40 -4.78
N ALA A 750 34.47 6.93 -4.44
CA ALA A 750 33.88 7.11 -3.12
C ALA A 750 34.70 6.42 -2.00
N LYS A 751 35.14 5.17 -2.23
CA LYS A 751 36.03 4.44 -1.32
C LYS A 751 37.31 5.24 -1.07
N ALA A 752 38.00 5.70 -2.11
CA ALA A 752 39.24 6.46 -1.99
C ALA A 752 39.05 7.78 -1.22
N LYS A 753 37.97 8.53 -1.51
CA LYS A 753 37.63 9.77 -0.81
C LYS A 753 37.31 9.56 0.68
N ASN A 754 36.51 8.53 0.99
CA ASN A 754 35.91 8.37 2.32
C ASN A 754 36.74 7.47 3.27
N LEU A 755 37.51 6.51 2.76
CA LEU A 755 38.24 5.52 3.58
C LEU A 755 39.21 6.12 4.61
N PRO A 756 39.99 7.19 4.31
CA PRO A 756 40.91 7.78 5.28
C PRO A 756 40.24 8.21 6.59
N SER A 757 38.99 8.67 6.53
CA SER A 757 38.23 9.07 7.71
C SER A 757 37.95 7.91 8.68
N PHE A 758 37.99 6.65 8.21
CA PHE A 758 37.82 5.46 9.04
C PHE A 758 39.13 4.93 9.64
N HIS A 759 40.29 5.47 9.28
CA HIS A 759 41.58 4.99 9.83
C HIS A 759 41.63 5.02 11.38
N PRO A 760 41.13 6.07 12.09
CA PRO A 760 41.08 6.06 13.55
C PRO A 760 40.20 4.93 14.13
N LEU A 761 39.10 4.60 13.46
CA LEU A 761 38.15 3.55 13.86
C LEU A 761 38.73 2.14 13.61
N ILE A 762 39.49 1.98 12.52
CA ILE A 762 40.20 0.73 12.23
C ILE A 762 41.32 0.51 13.25
N ALA A 763 42.13 1.55 13.52
CA ALA A 763 43.20 1.52 14.52
C ALA A 763 42.66 1.23 15.94
N SER A 764 41.52 1.82 16.30
CA SER A 764 40.84 1.59 17.59
C SER A 764 40.07 0.26 17.67
N GLY A 765 40.22 -0.63 16.68
CA GLY A 765 39.56 -1.94 16.67
C GLY A 765 38.03 -1.90 16.61
N VAL A 766 37.43 -0.78 16.18
CA VAL A 766 35.98 -0.59 16.03
C VAL A 766 35.45 -1.47 14.89
N MET A 767 36.17 -1.53 13.77
CA MET A 767 35.78 -2.33 12.61
C MET A 767 36.97 -2.85 11.80
N LYS A 768 36.75 -3.92 11.04
CA LYS A 768 37.73 -4.45 10.09
C LYS A 768 37.79 -3.56 8.85
N MET A 769 38.98 -3.46 8.24
CA MET A 769 39.22 -2.71 6.98
C MET A 769 38.13 -3.00 5.94
N THR A 770 37.85 -4.27 5.64
CA THR A 770 36.81 -4.66 4.65
C THR A 770 35.40 -4.15 4.98
N THR A 771 35.08 -3.82 6.24
CA THR A 771 33.81 -3.17 6.59
C THR A 771 33.86 -1.68 6.29
N ALA A 772 34.94 -1.00 6.72
CA ALA A 772 35.20 0.41 6.41
C ALA A 772 35.19 0.68 4.90
N GLU A 773 35.82 -0.19 4.10
CA GLU A 773 35.84 -0.06 2.63
C GLU A 773 34.45 -0.12 1.99
N ASN A 774 33.54 -0.96 2.51
CA ASN A 774 32.18 -1.06 1.98
C ASN A 774 31.32 0.14 2.40
N ILE A 775 31.54 0.69 3.60
CA ILE A 775 30.90 1.92 4.07
C ILE A 775 31.39 3.10 3.22
N ALA A 776 32.70 3.27 3.08
CA ALA A 776 33.37 4.29 2.28
C ALA A 776 32.87 4.31 0.83
N GLY A 777 32.83 3.15 0.18
CA GLY A 777 32.32 2.98 -1.19
C GLY A 777 30.83 3.28 -1.34
N SER A 778 30.02 3.15 -0.28
CA SER A 778 28.58 3.49 -0.29
C SER A 778 28.26 4.99 -0.17
N GLY A 779 29.29 5.85 -0.18
CA GLY A 779 29.18 7.30 -0.02
C GLY A 779 29.25 7.81 1.43
N LEU A 780 29.43 6.91 2.41
CA LEU A 780 29.51 7.26 3.84
C LEU A 780 30.97 7.44 4.28
N ASN A 781 31.29 8.56 4.93
CA ASN A 781 32.55 8.79 5.65
C ASN A 781 32.35 8.73 7.19
N CYS A 782 33.40 8.94 7.97
CA CYS A 782 33.32 8.89 9.43
C CYS A 782 32.43 9.99 10.02
N ALA A 783 32.46 11.20 9.43
CA ALA A 783 31.51 12.24 9.79
C ALA A 783 30.11 11.69 9.54
N HIS A 784 29.77 11.27 8.31
CA HIS A 784 28.47 10.69 7.90
C HIS A 784 27.89 9.61 8.85
N LEU A 785 28.68 8.91 9.66
CA LEU A 785 28.15 8.00 10.69
C LEU A 785 27.97 8.65 12.09
N LYS A 786 28.80 9.64 12.43
CA LYS A 786 28.67 10.51 13.60
C LYS A 786 27.35 11.30 13.58
N LEU A 787 27.16 12.12 12.55
CA LEU A 787 26.36 11.73 11.38
C LEU A 787 24.95 11.20 11.75
N ILE A 788 24.60 10.05 11.15
CA ILE A 788 23.40 9.24 11.46
C ILE A 788 23.15 9.01 12.97
N TYR A 789 24.18 8.79 13.80
CA TYR A 789 24.01 8.39 15.20
C TYR A 789 23.36 9.46 16.08
N THR A 790 23.34 10.74 15.67
CA THR A 790 22.77 11.78 16.55
C THR A 790 21.28 12.01 16.32
N ARG A 791 20.81 12.16 15.06
CA ARG A 791 19.36 12.18 14.77
C ARG A 791 18.66 10.90 15.28
N LYS A 792 19.29 9.70 15.25
CA LYS A 792 18.62 8.41 15.63
C LYS A 792 19.41 7.30 16.36
N GLY A 793 20.62 7.54 16.86
CA GLY A 793 21.36 6.54 17.66
C GLY A 793 21.76 5.28 16.88
N GLU A 794 21.93 4.16 17.62
CA GLU A 794 22.23 2.85 17.03
C GLU A 794 21.17 2.38 16.03
N ASP A 795 19.88 2.65 16.30
CA ASP A 795 18.77 2.26 15.42
C ASP A 795 18.90 2.97 14.06
N GLY A 796 19.27 4.26 14.04
CA GLY A 796 19.56 5.00 12.81
C GLY A 796 20.71 4.37 11.99
N LEU A 797 21.84 4.08 12.65
CA LEU A 797 22.99 3.45 11.98
C LEU A 797 22.63 2.10 11.38
N ILE A 798 21.86 1.28 12.11
CA ILE A 798 21.38 0.00 11.60
C ILE A 798 20.46 0.22 10.38
N ASP A 799 19.48 1.11 10.48
CA ASP A 799 18.51 1.29 9.41
C ASP A 799 19.14 1.87 8.13
N VAL A 800 20.11 2.81 8.22
CA VAL A 800 20.80 3.38 7.05
C VAL A 800 21.77 2.37 6.41
N LEU A 801 22.59 1.65 7.19
CA LEU A 801 23.52 0.64 6.68
C LEU A 801 22.81 -0.60 6.06
N MET A 802 21.57 -0.86 6.50
CA MET A 802 20.71 -1.93 5.99
C MET A 802 19.64 -1.47 4.98
N SER A 803 19.50 -0.16 4.74
CA SER A 803 18.51 0.41 3.81
C SER A 803 18.70 -0.14 2.40
N LYS A 804 17.61 -0.31 1.64
CA LYS A 804 17.70 -0.79 0.26
C LYS A 804 17.98 0.37 -0.69
N THR A 805 19.02 0.22 -1.51
CA THR A 805 19.27 1.09 -2.67
C THR A 805 18.18 0.91 -3.72
N ALA A 806 18.16 1.77 -4.75
CA ALA A 806 17.28 1.62 -5.92
C ALA A 806 17.36 0.22 -6.57
N PHE A 807 18.51 -0.44 -6.47
CA PHE A 807 18.78 -1.80 -6.99
C PHE A 807 18.37 -2.93 -6.01
N GLY A 808 17.65 -2.61 -4.94
CA GLY A 808 17.07 -3.56 -3.98
C GLY A 808 18.06 -4.26 -3.04
N LYS A 809 19.36 -3.95 -3.14
CA LYS A 809 20.43 -4.45 -2.27
C LYS A 809 20.61 -3.52 -1.04
N PRO A 810 21.08 -4.02 0.11
CA PRO A 810 21.38 -3.17 1.27
C PRO A 810 22.53 -2.20 0.94
N ARG A 811 22.53 -1.00 1.54
CA ARG A 811 23.60 0.01 1.37
C ARG A 811 24.99 -0.54 1.70
N VAL A 812 25.10 -1.31 2.79
CA VAL A 812 26.37 -1.93 3.22
C VAL A 812 26.23 -3.43 3.47
N SER A 813 25.25 -3.88 4.26
CA SER A 813 25.08 -5.32 4.56
C SER A 813 23.67 -5.71 4.99
N ASN A 814 23.30 -6.97 4.75
CA ASN A 814 22.10 -7.60 5.31
C ASN A 814 22.38 -8.41 6.60
N ASP A 815 23.64 -8.64 6.99
CA ASP A 815 23.93 -9.40 8.21
C ASP A 815 23.79 -8.53 9.46
N LYS A 816 22.60 -8.65 10.08
CA LYS A 816 22.28 -8.02 11.37
C LYS A 816 23.30 -8.32 12.48
N LYS A 817 23.98 -9.47 12.47
CA LYS A 817 25.01 -9.79 13.49
C LYS A 817 26.21 -8.84 13.35
N LEU A 818 26.72 -8.71 12.13
CA LEU A 818 27.87 -7.87 11.81
C LEU A 818 27.54 -6.40 12.06
N MET A 819 26.38 -5.94 11.60
CA MET A 819 25.95 -4.56 11.80
C MET A 819 25.77 -4.23 13.29
N CYS A 820 25.08 -5.04 14.09
CA CYS A 820 24.93 -4.77 15.53
C CYS A 820 26.29 -4.72 16.28
N SER A 821 27.25 -5.58 15.93
CA SER A 821 28.57 -5.60 16.57
C SER A 821 29.46 -4.42 16.18
N VAL A 822 29.25 -3.83 15.00
CA VAL A 822 29.98 -2.65 14.52
C VAL A 822 29.34 -1.38 15.06
N VAL A 823 28.01 -1.28 14.97
CA VAL A 823 27.23 -0.12 15.41
C VAL A 823 27.38 0.14 16.91
N GLN A 824 27.45 -0.89 17.76
CA GLN A 824 27.70 -0.70 19.19
C GLN A 824 29.02 0.02 19.48
N LYS A 825 30.11 -0.45 18.85
CA LYS A 825 31.44 0.16 19.04
C LYS A 825 31.50 1.58 18.46
N MET A 826 30.73 1.84 17.40
CA MET A 826 30.61 3.16 16.79
C MET A 826 29.78 4.13 17.63
N GLY A 827 28.66 3.68 18.21
CA GLY A 827 27.77 4.53 19.01
C GLY A 827 28.43 5.12 20.26
N ASN A 828 29.43 4.43 20.82
CA ASN A 828 30.25 4.95 21.92
C ASN A 828 31.15 6.14 21.50
N MET A 829 31.38 6.38 20.21
CA MET A 829 32.20 7.46 19.66
C MET A 829 31.40 8.59 18.97
N PHE A 830 30.11 8.39 18.67
CA PHE A 830 29.46 9.07 17.54
C PHE A 830 28.42 10.15 17.87
N SER A 831 28.42 10.69 19.07
CA SER A 831 27.37 11.58 19.61
C SER A 831 27.16 12.98 18.95
N GLU A 832 27.55 13.25 17.68
CA GLU A 832 27.38 14.58 17.03
C GLU A 832 26.85 14.57 15.54
N LEU A 833 25.59 15.04 15.35
CA LEU A 833 24.74 15.58 14.21
C LEU A 833 24.73 14.97 12.78
N SER A 834 23.76 15.20 11.85
CA SER A 834 23.18 14.17 10.90
C SER A 834 22.79 14.66 9.42
N VAL A 835 22.13 14.04 8.37
CA VAL A 835 21.94 12.68 7.73
C VAL A 835 21.12 12.70 6.33
N ASP A 836 20.90 11.63 5.49
CA ASP A 836 20.53 11.53 3.99
C ASP A 836 19.15 12.06 3.38
N GLY A 837 18.42 11.64 2.28
CA GLY A 837 18.47 10.66 1.12
C GLY A 837 17.16 10.57 0.22
N VAL A 838 16.90 9.48 -0.57
CA VAL A 838 15.58 8.83 -1.02
C VAL A 838 14.81 9.38 -2.30
N LEU A 839 13.90 8.77 -3.17
CA LEU A 839 12.98 7.56 -3.39
C LEU A 839 13.06 6.96 -4.87
N ARG A 840 12.12 6.42 -5.75
CA ARG A 840 10.64 6.06 -5.96
C ARG A 840 10.47 4.73 -6.84
N SER A 841 9.50 4.26 -7.71
CA SER A 841 8.25 4.65 -8.47
C SER A 841 7.18 3.48 -8.76
N VAL A 842 6.53 3.31 -9.97
CA VAL A 842 5.17 2.65 -10.27
C VAL A 842 4.95 2.08 -11.75
N GLU A 843 4.12 1.03 -12.11
CA GLU A 843 2.80 1.00 -12.91
C GLU A 843 2.24 -0.46 -13.33
N ILE A 844 1.15 -0.64 -14.16
CA ILE A 844 0.12 -1.78 -14.22
C ILE A 844 -0.58 -2.06 -15.63
N ASN A 845 -1.50 -3.05 -15.77
CA ASN A 845 -2.64 -3.18 -16.74
C ASN A 845 -3.79 -4.11 -16.18
N ASN A 846 -5.09 -4.23 -16.61
CA ASN A 846 -6.09 -3.51 -17.47
C ASN A 846 -7.57 -4.09 -17.26
N ILE A 847 -8.60 -3.74 -18.08
CA ILE A 847 -9.92 -4.44 -18.37
C ILE A 847 -11.10 -4.36 -17.31
N ALA A 848 -12.43 -4.41 -17.57
CA ALA A 848 -13.39 -4.03 -18.66
C ALA A 848 -14.92 -4.22 -18.25
N ALA A 849 -15.89 -3.87 -19.14
CA ALA A 849 -17.39 -4.09 -19.15
C ALA A 849 -18.28 -3.39 -18.06
N THR A 850 -19.64 -3.36 -18.01
CA THR A 850 -20.84 -3.79 -18.85
C THR A 850 -22.03 -2.76 -18.68
N GLY A 851 -23.33 -3.00 -18.98
CA GLY A 851 -24.50 -2.22 -18.45
C GLY A 851 -25.37 -1.29 -19.37
N TYR A 852 -26.27 -0.46 -18.79
CA TYR A 852 -26.96 0.73 -19.37
C TYR A 852 -25.99 1.81 -19.89
N ARG A 853 -26.44 2.78 -20.72
CA ARG A 853 -25.56 3.78 -21.36
C ARG A 853 -26.04 5.23 -21.25
N ILE A 854 -25.10 6.16 -21.09
CA ILE A 854 -25.32 7.61 -21.16
C ILE A 854 -25.09 8.06 -22.61
N ILE A 855 -26.01 8.84 -23.18
CA ILE A 855 -25.97 9.31 -24.58
C ILE A 855 -26.13 10.83 -24.64
N ASN A 856 -25.20 11.52 -25.31
CA ASN A 856 -25.30 12.94 -25.64
C ASN A 856 -26.42 13.16 -26.68
N LEU A 857 -27.34 14.11 -26.42
CA LEU A 857 -28.51 14.35 -27.26
C LEU A 857 -28.18 14.85 -28.68
N GLN A 858 -27.09 15.59 -28.88
CA GLN A 858 -26.65 16.02 -30.21
C GLN A 858 -26.15 14.82 -31.04
N CYS A 859 -25.42 13.91 -30.40
CA CYS A 859 -25.04 12.63 -31.01
C CYS A 859 -26.30 11.82 -31.35
N LEU A 860 -27.27 11.70 -30.44
CA LEU A 860 -28.51 10.97 -30.70
C LEU A 860 -29.30 11.57 -31.86
N GLN A 861 -29.47 12.90 -31.90
CA GLN A 861 -30.24 13.60 -32.93
C GLN A 861 -29.70 13.31 -34.34
N LYS A 862 -28.38 13.39 -34.56
CA LYS A 862 -27.75 13.08 -35.85
C LYS A 862 -28.10 11.66 -36.33
N HIS A 863 -27.88 10.66 -35.49
CA HIS A 863 -28.09 9.26 -35.89
C HIS A 863 -29.59 8.91 -36.04
N VAL A 864 -30.48 9.55 -35.29
CA VAL A 864 -31.94 9.45 -35.53
C VAL A 864 -32.30 9.97 -36.92
N SER A 865 -31.78 11.14 -37.34
CA SER A 865 -32.00 11.65 -38.69
C SER A 865 -31.48 10.68 -39.77
N GLU A 866 -30.26 10.16 -39.63
CA GLU A 866 -29.67 9.20 -40.59
C GLU A 866 -30.49 7.91 -40.72
N ILE A 867 -30.96 7.36 -39.59
CA ILE A 867 -31.79 6.15 -39.55
C ILE A 867 -33.19 6.41 -40.11
N THR A 868 -33.82 7.53 -39.76
CA THR A 868 -35.15 7.90 -40.27
C THR A 868 -35.12 8.15 -41.78
N CYS A 869 -34.13 8.88 -42.30
CA CYS A 869 -33.96 9.05 -43.75
C CYS A 869 -33.79 7.70 -44.46
N HIS A 870 -33.02 6.76 -43.91
CA HIS A 870 -32.90 5.43 -44.49
C HIS A 870 -34.20 4.62 -44.43
N ALA A 871 -34.93 4.65 -43.31
CA ALA A 871 -36.19 3.93 -43.16
C ALA A 871 -37.28 4.44 -44.13
N ILE A 872 -37.30 5.74 -44.42
CA ILE A 872 -38.21 6.36 -45.40
C ILE A 872 -37.82 5.99 -46.84
N LEU A 873 -36.53 5.95 -47.17
CA LEU A 873 -36.02 5.76 -48.53
C LEU A 873 -35.80 4.30 -48.95
N CYS A 874 -35.86 3.33 -48.03
CA CYS A 874 -35.58 1.92 -48.33
C CYS A 874 -36.87 1.10 -48.52
N ASP A 875 -37.16 0.66 -49.74
CA ASP A 875 -38.35 -0.13 -50.07
C ASP A 875 -38.53 -1.35 -49.16
N LYS A 876 -37.47 -2.15 -49.00
CA LYS A 876 -37.48 -3.34 -48.13
C LYS A 876 -37.70 -3.01 -46.65
N ALA A 877 -37.41 -1.79 -46.21
CA ALA A 877 -37.75 -1.32 -44.87
C ALA A 877 -39.22 -0.88 -44.79
N ARG A 878 -39.75 -0.22 -45.84
CA ARG A 878 -41.17 0.14 -45.95
C ARG A 878 -42.05 -1.11 -45.99
N GLU A 879 -41.71 -2.12 -46.79
CA GLU A 879 -42.35 -3.44 -46.81
C GLU A 879 -42.44 -4.07 -45.42
N LYS A 880 -41.32 -4.08 -44.67
CA LYS A 880 -41.30 -4.59 -43.29
C LYS A 880 -42.24 -3.80 -42.38
N ALA A 881 -42.18 -2.48 -42.41
CA ALA A 881 -43.06 -1.63 -41.61
C ALA A 881 -44.55 -1.83 -41.95
N ILE A 882 -44.90 -1.97 -43.24
CA ILE A 882 -46.27 -2.25 -43.70
C ILE A 882 -46.74 -3.64 -43.21
N SER A 883 -45.85 -4.64 -43.18
CA SER A 883 -46.13 -5.96 -42.60
C SER A 883 -46.16 -6.00 -41.05
N GLY A 884 -46.07 -4.85 -40.37
CA GLY A 884 -45.99 -4.77 -38.90
C GLY A 884 -44.65 -5.22 -38.30
N ALA A 885 -43.67 -5.58 -39.12
CA ALA A 885 -42.34 -5.99 -38.69
C ALA A 885 -41.42 -4.77 -38.48
N VAL A 886 -40.62 -4.79 -37.41
CA VAL A 886 -39.74 -3.67 -37.07
C VAL A 886 -38.68 -3.45 -38.18
N PRO A 887 -38.63 -2.28 -38.84
CA PRO A 887 -37.75 -2.04 -39.99
C PRO A 887 -36.27 -1.81 -39.60
N ILE A 888 -36.02 -1.35 -38.37
CA ILE A 888 -34.69 -1.09 -37.81
C ILE A 888 -34.58 -1.77 -36.44
N ILE A 889 -33.67 -2.73 -36.30
CA ILE A 889 -33.35 -3.37 -35.01
C ILE A 889 -32.06 -2.75 -34.45
N LEU A 890 -32.04 -2.43 -33.16
CA LEU A 890 -30.79 -2.11 -32.46
C LEU A 890 -30.00 -3.40 -32.24
N GLU A 891 -28.77 -3.43 -32.74
CA GLU A 891 -27.80 -4.47 -32.40
C GLU A 891 -27.09 -4.10 -31.08
N SER A 892 -26.45 -5.07 -30.44
CA SER A 892 -25.76 -4.86 -29.16
C SER A 892 -24.59 -3.88 -29.26
N GLN A 893 -24.10 -3.41 -28.10
CA GLN A 893 -22.84 -2.67 -28.00
C GLN A 893 -21.71 -3.35 -28.80
N VAL A 894 -21.01 -2.55 -29.62
CA VAL A 894 -19.85 -2.99 -30.40
C VAL A 894 -18.55 -2.76 -29.63
N ALA A 895 -18.41 -1.61 -28.95
CA ALA A 895 -17.24 -1.28 -28.15
C ALA A 895 -17.59 -0.35 -26.97
N HIS A 896 -16.75 -0.32 -25.93
CA HIS A 896 -16.82 0.70 -24.88
C HIS A 896 -15.44 1.24 -24.52
N PHE A 897 -15.40 2.53 -24.22
CA PHE A 897 -14.22 3.28 -23.85
C PHE A 897 -14.55 4.08 -22.58
N GLY A 898 -14.55 3.38 -21.44
CA GLY A 898 -15.11 3.93 -20.19
C GLY A 898 -16.64 4.04 -20.28
N LEU A 899 -17.14 5.28 -20.10
CA LEU A 899 -18.55 5.67 -20.17
C LEU A 899 -19.07 5.88 -21.59
N ALA A 900 -18.19 6.21 -22.53
CA ALA A 900 -18.54 6.33 -23.94
C ALA A 900 -18.60 4.96 -24.62
N VAL A 901 -19.58 4.77 -25.50
CA VAL A 901 -19.89 3.49 -26.12
C VAL A 901 -20.20 3.66 -27.60
N ILE A 902 -19.90 2.63 -28.38
CA ILE A 902 -20.35 2.49 -29.76
C ILE A 902 -21.48 1.47 -29.78
N LEU A 903 -22.67 1.94 -30.15
CA LEU A 903 -23.87 1.14 -30.36
C LEU A 903 -24.06 0.90 -31.87
N ALA A 904 -24.85 -0.12 -32.23
CA ALA A 904 -25.16 -0.44 -33.61
C ALA A 904 -26.67 -0.55 -33.85
N ALA A 905 -27.09 -0.28 -35.08
CA ALA A 905 -28.45 -0.53 -35.56
C ALA A 905 -28.38 -1.16 -36.95
N LYS A 906 -29.36 -2.00 -37.30
CA LYS A 906 -29.44 -2.71 -38.57
C LYS A 906 -30.84 -2.63 -39.17
N CYS A 907 -30.90 -2.26 -40.45
CA CYS A 907 -32.12 -2.36 -41.23
C CYS A 907 -32.48 -3.84 -41.49
N THR A 908 -33.69 -4.24 -41.13
CA THR A 908 -34.16 -5.63 -41.28
C THR A 908 -34.56 -5.97 -42.71
N GLY A 909 -34.87 -4.95 -43.54
CA GLY A 909 -35.20 -5.11 -44.96
C GLY A 909 -33.99 -5.26 -45.88
N CYS A 910 -32.96 -4.42 -45.73
CA CYS A 910 -31.77 -4.42 -46.61
C CYS A 910 -30.45 -4.83 -45.93
N GLY A 911 -30.46 -5.06 -44.62
CA GLY A 911 -29.26 -5.47 -43.87
C GLY A 911 -28.25 -4.36 -43.53
N LYS A 912 -28.44 -3.13 -44.04
CA LYS A 912 -27.54 -1.98 -43.79
C LYS A 912 -27.36 -1.73 -42.29
N LYS A 913 -26.10 -1.62 -41.85
CA LYS A 913 -25.73 -1.27 -40.47
C LYS A 913 -25.42 0.22 -40.31
N PHE A 914 -25.66 0.71 -39.11
CA PHE A 914 -25.37 2.06 -38.61
C PHE A 914 -24.59 1.91 -37.30
N HIS A 915 -23.55 2.72 -37.09
CA HIS A 915 -22.78 2.73 -35.85
C HIS A 915 -22.86 4.13 -35.25
N PHE A 916 -23.09 4.23 -33.95
CA PHE A 916 -23.30 5.51 -33.27
C PHE A 916 -22.53 5.61 -31.95
N GLU A 917 -21.68 6.64 -31.84
CA GLU A 917 -20.96 6.97 -30.61
C GLU A 917 -21.89 7.69 -29.63
N THR A 918 -21.89 7.31 -28.34
CA THR A 918 -22.76 7.92 -27.33
C THR A 918 -22.25 9.26 -26.78
N SER A 919 -21.03 9.67 -27.13
CA SER A 919 -20.38 10.92 -26.69
C SER A 919 -19.38 11.37 -27.76
N PRO A 920 -19.10 12.67 -27.92
CA PRO A 920 -18.01 13.15 -28.77
C PRO A 920 -16.64 12.95 -28.11
N LYS A 921 -15.58 12.97 -28.92
CA LYS A 921 -14.16 13.02 -28.48
C LYS A 921 -13.68 14.47 -28.37
N LEU A 922 -12.94 14.81 -27.31
CA LEU A 922 -12.51 16.18 -27.01
C LEU A 922 -11.18 16.56 -27.69
N LEU A 923 -11.13 16.45 -29.02
CA LEU A 923 -9.91 16.64 -29.82
C LEU A 923 -9.24 18.01 -29.60
N ASN A 924 -10.03 19.06 -29.35
CA ASN A 924 -9.55 20.44 -29.26
C ASN A 924 -8.82 20.79 -27.94
N VAL A 925 -8.77 19.88 -26.96
CA VAL A 925 -8.03 20.07 -25.68
C VAL A 925 -6.91 19.04 -25.50
N GLY A 926 -6.33 18.58 -26.62
CA GLY A 926 -5.16 17.68 -26.65
C GLY A 926 -5.44 16.21 -26.31
N THR A 927 -6.57 15.90 -25.66
CA THR A 927 -6.93 14.52 -25.31
C THR A 927 -7.64 13.79 -26.46
N ARG A 928 -7.45 12.47 -26.55
CA ARG A 928 -8.22 11.59 -27.44
C ARG A 928 -9.43 10.96 -26.74
N HIS A 929 -9.68 11.32 -25.49
CA HIS A 929 -10.77 10.78 -24.68
C HIS A 929 -12.14 11.40 -25.03
N TYR A 930 -13.18 10.63 -24.71
CA TYR A 930 -14.57 11.06 -24.84
C TYR A 930 -14.99 11.98 -23.70
N ASP A 931 -15.78 13.01 -24.03
CA ASP A 931 -16.27 14.06 -23.11
C ASP A 931 -16.86 13.50 -21.81
N ILE A 932 -17.73 12.48 -21.90
CA ILE A 932 -18.38 11.86 -20.74
C ILE A 932 -17.38 11.21 -19.75
N ASN A 933 -16.22 10.73 -20.22
CA ASN A 933 -15.20 10.16 -19.34
C ASN A 933 -14.52 11.25 -18.51
N VAL A 934 -14.11 12.33 -19.18
CA VAL A 934 -13.40 13.46 -18.56
C VAL A 934 -14.27 14.09 -17.47
N ARG A 935 -15.56 14.34 -17.76
CA ARG A 935 -16.54 14.86 -16.79
C ARG A 935 -16.70 13.94 -15.56
N ALA A 936 -16.73 12.62 -15.76
CA ALA A 936 -16.92 11.66 -14.69
C ALA A 936 -15.71 11.55 -13.75
N VAL A 937 -14.48 11.56 -14.30
CA VAL A 937 -13.26 11.60 -13.49
C VAL A 937 -13.13 12.92 -12.74
N TRP A 938 -13.34 14.05 -13.43
CA TRP A 938 -13.34 15.39 -12.82
C TRP A 938 -14.31 15.49 -11.64
N GLY A 939 -15.57 15.06 -11.83
CA GLY A 939 -16.56 15.03 -10.76
C GLY A 939 -16.21 14.08 -9.61
N SER A 940 -15.47 13.01 -9.88
CA SER A 940 -14.94 12.12 -8.85
C SER A 940 -13.87 12.82 -7.99
N ILE A 941 -12.85 13.40 -8.64
CA ILE A 941 -11.75 14.11 -7.95
C ILE A 941 -12.32 15.27 -7.10
N VAL A 942 -13.15 16.13 -7.69
CA VAL A 942 -13.79 17.28 -7.00
C VAL A 942 -14.71 16.86 -5.84
N SER A 943 -15.27 15.65 -5.87
CA SER A 943 -16.08 15.13 -4.76
C SER A 943 -15.27 14.34 -3.70
N GLY A 944 -13.94 14.32 -3.80
CA GLY A 944 -13.04 13.61 -2.89
C GLY A 944 -13.09 12.09 -3.05
N ASN A 945 -13.44 11.62 -4.25
CA ASN A 945 -13.70 10.22 -4.57
C ASN A 945 -12.68 9.70 -5.59
N GLY A 946 -11.95 8.63 -5.25
CA GLY A 946 -11.21 7.84 -6.24
C GLY A 946 -12.10 6.82 -6.96
N LEU A 947 -11.58 6.20 -8.03
CA LEU A 947 -12.30 5.28 -8.93
C LEU A 947 -13.22 4.28 -8.25
N ALA A 948 -12.84 3.70 -7.10
CA ALA A 948 -13.66 2.73 -6.38
C ALA A 948 -15.08 3.25 -6.09
N HIS A 949 -15.21 4.52 -5.69
CA HIS A 949 -16.51 5.15 -5.43
C HIS A 949 -17.22 5.53 -6.73
N LEU A 950 -16.50 6.01 -7.76
CA LEU A 950 -17.10 6.28 -9.08
C LEU A 950 -17.72 5.00 -9.67
N ASN A 951 -16.98 3.89 -9.66
CA ASN A 951 -17.47 2.61 -10.16
C ASN A 951 -18.59 2.02 -9.29
N GLU A 952 -18.63 2.30 -7.99
CA GLU A 952 -19.75 1.91 -7.13
C GLU A 952 -21.01 2.77 -7.39
N GLN A 953 -20.85 4.06 -7.71
CA GLN A 953 -21.93 4.94 -8.19
C GLN A 953 -22.45 4.50 -9.57
N LEU A 954 -21.55 4.29 -10.54
CA LEU A 954 -21.90 3.88 -11.90
C LEU A 954 -22.59 2.50 -11.89
N ALA A 955 -22.05 1.52 -11.15
CA ALA A 955 -22.70 0.20 -11.00
C ALA A 955 -24.05 0.27 -10.27
N SER A 956 -24.24 1.21 -9.33
CA SER A 956 -25.55 1.46 -8.69
C SER A 956 -26.59 2.02 -9.66
N MET A 957 -26.13 2.65 -10.75
CA MET A 957 -26.95 3.11 -11.89
C MET A 957 -26.87 2.14 -13.10
N ASP A 958 -26.22 0.98 -12.95
CA ASP A 958 -25.79 0.04 -14.01
C ASP A 958 -25.17 0.73 -15.27
N SER A 959 -24.53 1.88 -15.12
CA SER A 959 -23.64 2.43 -16.16
C SER A 959 -22.32 1.65 -16.24
N PRO A 960 -21.59 1.71 -17.37
CA PRO A 960 -20.33 1.00 -17.49
C PRO A 960 -19.28 1.62 -16.56
N THR A 961 -18.53 0.75 -15.91
CA THR A 961 -17.43 1.17 -15.04
C THR A 961 -16.19 1.55 -15.84
N MET A 962 -15.39 2.45 -15.28
CA MET A 962 -14.11 2.86 -15.86
C MET A 962 -12.97 1.95 -15.36
N ALA A 963 -12.01 1.63 -16.23
CA ALA A 963 -10.83 0.86 -15.85
C ALA A 963 -9.82 1.74 -15.08
N GLN A 964 -9.01 1.13 -14.19
CA GLN A 964 -8.04 1.87 -13.37
C GLN A 964 -7.06 2.68 -14.21
N ASN A 965 -6.50 2.09 -15.29
CA ASN A 965 -5.57 2.80 -16.16
C ASN A 965 -6.25 3.98 -16.88
N THR A 966 -7.49 3.82 -17.37
CA THR A 966 -8.25 4.92 -17.99
C THR A 966 -8.55 6.05 -17.00
N PHE A 967 -8.96 5.71 -15.78
CA PHE A 967 -9.19 6.71 -14.72
C PHE A 967 -7.89 7.42 -14.37
N SER A 968 -6.80 6.69 -14.13
CA SER A 968 -5.49 7.23 -13.75
C SER A 968 -4.80 8.03 -14.84
N VAL A 969 -5.07 7.76 -16.12
CA VAL A 969 -4.60 8.60 -17.24
C VAL A 969 -5.40 9.89 -17.30
N ILE A 970 -6.73 9.84 -17.26
CA ILE A 970 -7.59 11.05 -17.26
C ILE A 970 -7.36 11.88 -15.99
N GLU A 971 -7.10 11.24 -14.85
CA GLU A 971 -6.73 11.88 -13.58
C GLU A 971 -5.37 12.60 -13.71
N LYS A 972 -4.37 11.98 -14.36
CA LYS A 972 -3.09 12.65 -14.69
C LYS A 972 -3.29 13.81 -15.68
N GLU A 973 -4.12 13.67 -16.72
CA GLU A 973 -4.45 14.75 -17.67
C GLU A 973 -5.15 15.94 -16.96
N ILE A 974 -6.18 15.66 -16.15
CA ILE A 974 -6.91 16.70 -15.38
C ILE A 974 -5.98 17.37 -14.37
N ASN A 975 -5.15 16.61 -13.64
CA ASN A 975 -4.18 17.18 -12.71
C ASN A 975 -3.13 18.04 -13.42
N GLN A 976 -2.73 17.71 -14.66
CA GLN A 976 -1.82 18.55 -15.45
C GLN A 976 -2.51 19.82 -15.95
N TRP A 977 -3.78 19.77 -16.37
CA TRP A 977 -4.56 20.97 -16.71
C TRP A 977 -4.77 21.87 -15.48
N TRP A 978 -5.06 21.30 -14.32
CA TRP A 978 -5.15 22.03 -13.06
C TRP A 978 -3.81 22.62 -12.65
N LYS A 979 -2.69 21.91 -12.87
CA LYS A 979 -1.35 22.44 -12.61
C LYS A 979 -1.07 23.70 -13.43
N VAL A 980 -1.31 23.67 -14.75
CA VAL A 980 -1.11 24.84 -15.63
C VAL A 980 -2.03 26.00 -15.24
N MET A 981 -3.32 25.74 -14.99
CA MET A 981 -4.27 26.79 -14.57
C MET A 981 -3.90 27.40 -13.20
N VAL A 982 -3.43 26.58 -12.25
CA VAL A 982 -2.92 27.06 -10.95
C VAL A 982 -1.61 27.82 -11.11
N GLU A 983 -0.72 27.42 -12.03
CA GLU A 983 0.49 28.17 -12.39
C GLU A 983 0.14 29.55 -12.98
N GLU A 984 -0.89 29.64 -13.82
CA GLU A 984 -1.41 30.89 -14.40
C GLU A 984 -2.09 31.80 -13.35
N GLU A 985 -2.99 31.26 -12.53
CA GLU A 985 -3.67 32.03 -11.45
C GLU A 985 -2.68 32.48 -10.37
N MET A 986 -1.74 31.62 -9.96
CA MET A 986 -0.72 32.00 -8.97
C MET A 986 0.24 33.06 -9.53
N SER A 987 0.66 32.95 -10.80
CA SER A 987 1.49 33.99 -11.44
C SER A 987 0.74 35.33 -11.51
N SER A 988 -0.54 35.31 -11.88
CA SER A 988 -1.40 36.49 -11.92
C SER A 988 -1.58 37.14 -10.53
N ALA A 989 -1.68 36.33 -9.47
CA ALA A 989 -1.75 36.80 -8.09
C ALA A 989 -0.41 37.37 -7.59
N ILE A 990 0.72 36.80 -8.00
CA ILE A 990 2.06 37.34 -7.68
C ILE A 990 2.27 38.71 -8.35
N ASP A 991 1.90 38.86 -9.62
CA ASP A 991 2.01 40.16 -10.30
C ASP A 991 1.10 41.23 -9.69
N LEU A 992 -0.06 40.84 -9.15
CA LEU A 992 -0.93 41.73 -8.40
C LEU A 992 -0.32 42.12 -7.04
N GLU A 993 0.15 41.16 -6.24
CA GLU A 993 0.78 41.46 -4.95
C GLU A 993 2.10 42.23 -5.12
N LYS A 994 2.85 41.99 -6.21
CA LYS A 994 4.04 42.77 -6.57
C LYS A 994 3.69 44.23 -6.85
N LYS A 995 2.63 44.51 -7.62
CA LYS A 995 2.12 45.88 -7.84
C LYS A 995 1.74 46.54 -6.51
N ILE A 996 0.96 45.83 -5.69
CA ILE A 996 0.53 46.28 -4.36
C ILE A 996 1.72 46.54 -3.41
N ALA A 997 2.79 45.74 -3.50
CA ALA A 997 4.01 45.91 -2.72
C ALA A 997 4.84 47.12 -3.19
N ILE A 998 4.89 47.39 -4.50
CA ILE A 998 5.52 48.59 -5.07
C ILE A 998 4.73 49.84 -4.66
N GLU A 999 3.40 49.85 -4.87
CA GLU A 999 2.49 50.94 -4.46
C GLU A 999 2.61 51.32 -2.97
N LYS A 1000 2.96 50.35 -2.11
CA LYS A 1000 3.07 50.53 -0.65
C LYS A 1000 4.52 50.69 -0.15
N ASN A 1001 5.50 50.84 -1.04
CA ASN A 1001 6.94 50.91 -0.72
C ASN A 1001 7.43 49.73 0.16
N ARG A 1002 6.97 48.51 -0.14
CA ARG A 1002 7.35 47.25 0.54
C ARG A 1002 8.20 46.31 -0.32
N TYR A 1003 8.40 46.63 -1.59
CA TYR A 1003 9.22 45.85 -2.50
C TYR A 1003 10.71 46.06 -2.20
N GLN A 1004 11.45 44.98 -1.97
CA GLN A 1004 12.91 44.98 -1.84
C GLN A 1004 13.53 44.15 -2.96
N GLU A 1005 14.50 44.73 -3.67
CA GLU A 1005 15.18 44.09 -4.79
C GLU A 1005 16.27 43.12 -4.28
N GLY A 1006 16.40 41.96 -4.94
CA GLY A 1006 17.38 40.93 -4.59
C GLY A 1006 16.91 39.85 -3.61
N VAL A 1007 15.76 40.00 -2.93
CA VAL A 1007 15.13 38.91 -2.18
C VAL A 1007 14.68 37.81 -3.14
N HIS A 1008 14.89 36.53 -2.81
CA HIS A 1008 14.50 35.42 -3.67
C HIS A 1008 13.01 35.49 -4.03
N ASN A 1009 12.75 35.62 -5.33
CA ASN A 1009 11.43 35.88 -5.88
C ASN A 1009 10.44 34.75 -5.51
N PHE A 1010 9.17 35.07 -5.25
CA PHE A 1010 8.15 34.09 -4.85
C PHE A 1010 8.01 32.93 -5.85
N ASN A 1011 8.28 33.22 -7.14
CA ASN A 1011 8.37 32.24 -8.21
C ASN A 1011 9.34 31.09 -7.90
N THR A 1012 10.47 31.34 -7.22
CA THR A 1012 11.42 30.28 -6.82
C THR A 1012 10.82 29.35 -5.78
N VAL A 1013 10.13 29.89 -4.76
CA VAL A 1013 9.44 29.09 -3.73
C VAL A 1013 8.33 28.25 -4.35
N ILE A 1014 7.56 28.84 -5.27
CA ILE A 1014 6.46 28.18 -5.97
C ILE A 1014 6.97 27.11 -6.94
N HIS A 1015 8.06 27.36 -7.67
CA HIS A 1015 8.69 26.36 -8.53
C HIS A 1015 9.21 25.17 -7.69
N ILE A 1016 9.78 25.42 -6.50
CA ILE A 1016 10.18 24.35 -5.56
C ILE A 1016 8.96 23.56 -5.06
N TYR A 1017 7.83 24.22 -4.80
CA TYR A 1017 6.59 23.57 -4.33
C TYR A 1017 5.94 22.72 -5.43
N LEU A 1018 5.85 23.26 -6.66
CA LEU A 1018 5.28 22.60 -7.84
C LEU A 1018 6.19 21.55 -8.46
N THR A 1019 7.47 21.46 -8.05
CA THR A 1019 8.36 20.34 -8.38
C THR A 1019 8.27 19.21 -7.33
N LYS A 1020 7.57 19.45 -6.21
CA LYS A 1020 7.33 18.45 -5.13
C LYS A 1020 5.92 17.85 -5.13
N LEU A 1021 4.97 18.47 -5.85
CA LEU A 1021 3.62 17.96 -6.16
C LEU A 1021 3.64 17.06 -7.41
#